data_AF-A0A9E3TCK8-F1
#
_entry.id   AF-A0A9E3TCK8-F1
#
_cell.length_a   1.000
_cell.length_b   1.000
_cell.length_c   1.000
_cell.angle_alpha   90.00
_cell.angle_beta   90.00
_cell.angle_gamma   90.00
#
_symmetry.space_group_name_H-M   'P 1'
#
loop_
_entity.id
_entity.type
_entity.pdbx_description
1 polymer ?
#
loop_
_entity_poly.entity_id
_entity_poly.type
_entity_poly.pdbx_seq_one_letter_code
_entity_poly.pdbx_strand_id
1 'polypeptide(L)'
;MTFVREIVQNIEELTDSRELLESKPHPIASVSVYILLLLIISFLIWSYFSEKEIVVKANGIIRPYKDEFIISNKVTGNVERIYVTDGQKVKKGDALYVIEHKNLELQKSILEKQLANKISEVENLKKLKNSIRDGKNYFDKSSENEMYYYYKYLDFYINKKAIESQLYSINVQAQNIDKVLGNLKNLKKSIDQNENKTNNDTSYYHQFVDYQMNIKQRQDKVEQLQRELLRQIEEAQEAIDNAREELANYKNGYMLNIKNNIEKNYQQLNQLKSQYSQIQDIQDAINNLRLLQRSIYDNKSYFSTYSSYYYKFLDYQMNVQQYQNKIAQLQKTYDSILQNPDALPSQIEDALVALNNAKQEFEIYKNQYLMSVTASIEENETKLHQLQNLSQQMQTIQNNIDNLKLLQKSINDNHNYFSSDSSYYNQFIDYQMNIKQREDKIQQLQNALTQKYYNVENAVQSAKDDLISYQNQYMLSLKSNIEQNEAKLKEIKANLNNVNVEKFTADTIAQIEDNIYSDEKEIEKLKAELQNINLEIEDYIIKSPADGKIDMITSIKEGDLIQSGLEMVKIIPDNPEYRVKLYIPNKDIANVKIGQKIKYHILALPYQEYGELSGEIVKLSIDSRLDKQSGLNYYEAEATIDNKPLYNRKGEEKNIKVGMIVEAHVIGHREKMLYYLLEQLNLKD
;
A
#
# COMPACT_ATOMS: atom_id res chain seq x y z
N MET A 1 129.11 -12.45 129.83
CA MET A 1 128.74 -11.03 130.03
C MET A 1 129.20 -10.32 128.77
N THR A 2 128.37 -9.67 127.99
CA THR A 2 127.00 -9.17 128.14
C THR A 2 126.58 -8.77 126.73
N PHE A 3 125.29 -8.52 126.50
CA PHE A 3 124.80 -7.71 125.38
C PHE A 3 124.86 -8.46 124.02
N VAL A 4 123.96 -8.27 123.05
CA VAL A 4 122.84 -7.33 122.90
C VAL A 4 122.13 -7.68 121.61
N ARG A 5 120.80 -7.49 121.64
CA ARG A 5 119.90 -6.99 120.59
C ARG A 5 119.87 -7.73 119.25
N GLU A 6 118.65 -7.87 118.73
CA GLU A 6 118.15 -7.15 117.54
C GLU A 6 119.19 -7.16 116.41
N ILE A 7 118.78 -7.54 115.21
CA ILE A 7 118.27 -6.58 114.24
C ILE A 7 117.59 -7.45 113.19
N VAL A 8 116.25 -7.42 113.12
CA VAL A 8 115.52 -6.64 112.12
C VAL A 8 115.98 -6.99 110.69
N GLN A 9 115.10 -7.77 110.04
CA GLN A 9 114.80 -7.82 108.60
C GLN A 9 115.95 -7.85 107.59
N ASN A 10 115.84 -8.80 106.66
CA ASN A 10 116.03 -8.50 105.24
C ASN A 10 114.89 -9.13 104.41
N ILE A 11 114.34 -8.35 103.49
CA ILE A 11 113.18 -8.63 102.63
C ILE A 11 113.48 -9.71 101.57
N GLU A 12 114.72 -10.20 101.50
CA GLU A 12 115.17 -11.22 100.55
C GLU A 12 114.80 -12.67 100.93
N GLU A 13 114.15 -12.93 102.08
CA GLU A 13 113.67 -14.27 102.49
C GLU A 13 112.19 -14.57 102.15
N LEU A 14 111.57 -13.79 101.24
CA LEU A 14 110.24 -14.10 100.68
C LEU A 14 110.33 -15.26 99.67
N THR A 15 110.56 -16.47 100.20
CA THR A 15 110.76 -17.72 99.46
C THR A 15 109.46 -18.53 99.34
N ASP A 16 108.32 -17.89 99.03
CA ASP A 16 107.01 -18.57 98.97
C ASP A 16 106.19 -18.32 97.68
N SER A 17 106.76 -17.65 96.67
CA SER A 17 106.02 -17.25 95.46
C SER A 17 106.38 -18.00 94.17
N ARG A 18 107.38 -18.90 94.19
CA ARG A 18 107.81 -19.64 92.98
C ARG A 18 107.26 -21.06 92.85
N GLU A 19 106.95 -21.75 93.95
CA GLU A 19 106.33 -23.09 93.87
C GLU A 19 104.84 -23.05 93.49
N LEU A 20 104.11 -21.98 93.82
CA LEU A 20 102.68 -21.91 93.56
C LEU A 20 102.34 -21.68 92.08
N LEU A 21 103.20 -20.97 91.34
CA LEU A 21 102.96 -20.62 89.93
C LEU A 21 103.27 -21.76 88.94
N GLU A 22 104.07 -22.75 89.33
CA GLU A 22 104.42 -23.89 88.46
C GLU A 22 103.61 -25.17 88.74
N SER A 23 102.71 -25.16 89.73
CA SER A 23 101.84 -26.31 90.02
C SER A 23 100.58 -26.30 89.13
N LYS A 24 100.36 -27.38 88.35
CA LYS A 24 99.13 -27.54 87.55
C LYS A 24 97.92 -27.50 88.50
N PRO A 25 96.91 -26.63 88.25
CA PRO A 25 95.79 -26.48 89.18
C PRO A 25 95.06 -27.81 89.37
N HIS A 26 94.77 -28.12 90.64
CA HIS A 26 94.11 -29.34 91.06
C HIS A 26 92.73 -29.47 90.39
N PRO A 27 92.32 -30.63 89.86
CA PRO A 27 91.10 -30.78 89.04
C PRO A 27 89.80 -30.33 89.72
N ILE A 28 89.76 -30.27 91.06
CA ILE A 28 88.63 -29.72 91.84
C ILE A 28 88.34 -28.25 91.52
N ALA A 29 89.37 -27.42 91.25
CA ALA A 29 89.16 -26.02 90.94
C ALA A 29 88.31 -25.87 89.66
N SER A 30 88.64 -26.63 88.63
CA SER A 30 87.90 -26.66 87.37
C SER A 30 86.46 -27.16 87.57
N VAL A 31 86.27 -28.24 88.35
CA VAL A 31 84.93 -28.79 88.65
C VAL A 31 84.08 -27.77 89.42
N SER A 32 84.67 -27.07 90.40
CA SER A 32 83.96 -26.05 91.17
C SER A 32 83.48 -24.89 90.29
N VAL A 33 84.28 -24.50 89.29
CA VAL A 33 83.90 -23.48 88.30
C VAL A 33 82.73 -23.97 87.43
N TYR A 34 82.73 -25.23 86.98
CA TYR A 34 81.61 -25.78 86.20
C TYR A 34 80.33 -25.93 87.02
N ILE A 35 80.40 -26.35 88.28
CA ILE A 35 79.23 -26.42 89.17
C ILE A 35 78.62 -25.03 89.37
N LEU A 36 79.46 -24.03 89.60
CA LEU A 36 79.03 -22.66 89.82
C LEU A 36 78.40 -22.06 88.55
N LEU A 37 78.99 -22.32 87.37
CA LEU A 37 78.39 -21.99 86.08
C LEU A 37 77.03 -22.68 85.88
N LEU A 38 76.90 -23.96 86.22
CA LEU A 38 75.65 -24.70 86.09
C LEU A 38 74.56 -24.14 87.03
N LEU A 39 74.93 -23.73 88.24
CA LEU A 39 74.03 -23.10 89.20
C LEU A 39 73.53 -21.74 88.69
N ILE A 40 74.43 -20.91 88.15
CA ILE A 40 74.08 -19.63 87.53
C ILE A 40 73.17 -19.84 86.31
N ILE A 41 73.50 -20.78 85.43
CA ILE A 41 72.67 -21.09 84.25
C ILE A 41 71.29 -21.60 84.67
N SER A 42 71.22 -22.48 85.68
CA SER A 42 69.95 -23.00 86.22
C SER A 42 69.09 -21.88 86.83
N PHE A 43 69.71 -20.96 87.59
CA PHE A 43 69.02 -19.80 88.14
C PHE A 43 68.49 -18.86 87.04
N LEU A 44 69.28 -18.60 86.00
CA LEU A 44 68.85 -17.77 84.86
C LEU A 44 67.71 -18.42 84.07
N ILE A 45 67.76 -19.74 83.87
CA ILE A 45 66.67 -20.49 83.22
C ILE A 45 65.41 -20.41 84.08
N TRP A 46 65.50 -20.69 85.39
CA TRP A 46 64.36 -20.61 86.29
C TRP A 46 63.75 -19.20 86.32
N SER A 47 64.60 -18.18 86.39
CA SER A 47 64.18 -16.78 86.40
C SER A 47 63.46 -16.34 85.10
N TYR A 48 63.85 -16.90 83.95
CA TYR A 48 63.21 -16.61 82.66
C TYR A 48 61.82 -17.25 82.49
N PHE A 49 61.58 -18.40 83.13
CA PHE A 49 60.30 -19.12 83.07
C PHE A 49 59.36 -18.80 84.24
N SER A 50 59.87 -18.28 85.35
CA SER A 50 59.04 -17.86 86.48
C SER A 50 58.38 -16.51 86.22
N GLU A 51 57.11 -16.37 86.62
CA GLU A 51 56.32 -15.14 86.51
C GLU A 51 55.87 -14.66 87.89
N LYS A 52 55.86 -13.35 88.10
CA LYS A 52 55.35 -12.68 89.31
C LYS A 52 54.15 -11.81 88.93
N GLU A 53 53.08 -11.88 89.72
CA GLU A 53 51.87 -11.07 89.55
C GLU A 53 52.01 -9.73 90.30
N ILE A 54 51.78 -8.62 89.60
CA ILE A 54 51.77 -7.29 90.19
C ILE A 54 50.34 -6.94 90.59
N VAL A 55 50.15 -6.60 91.87
CA VAL A 55 48.84 -6.17 92.41
C VAL A 55 48.93 -4.73 92.89
N VAL A 56 47.97 -3.90 92.44
CA VAL A 56 47.82 -2.54 92.93
C VAL A 56 46.87 -2.56 94.12
N LYS A 57 47.32 -2.04 95.27
CA LYS A 57 46.50 -1.94 96.47
C LYS A 57 45.83 -0.58 96.54
N ALA A 58 44.52 -0.56 96.66
CA ALA A 58 43.71 0.64 96.79
C ALA A 58 42.72 0.47 97.96
N ASN A 59 42.57 1.50 98.78
CA ASN A 59 41.54 1.47 99.82
C ASN A 59 40.19 1.87 99.21
N GLY A 60 39.10 1.31 99.71
CA GLY A 60 37.77 1.61 99.21
C GLY A 60 36.68 1.47 100.26
N ILE A 61 35.49 1.96 99.90
CA ILE A 61 34.29 1.89 100.72
C ILE A 61 33.11 1.37 99.88
N ILE A 62 32.33 0.45 100.45
CA ILE A 62 31.15 -0.13 99.79
C ILE A 62 29.99 0.89 99.80
N ARG A 63 29.35 1.13 98.64
CA ARG A 63 28.21 2.04 98.40
C ARG A 63 27.17 1.40 97.47
N PRO A 64 25.89 1.82 97.49
CA PRO A 64 24.90 1.35 96.52
C PRO A 64 25.04 2.00 95.13
N TYR A 65 24.62 1.32 94.05
CA TYR A 65 24.69 1.80 92.66
C TYR A 65 23.56 2.77 92.28
N LYS A 66 22.33 2.43 92.65
CA LYS A 66 21.13 3.27 92.50
C LYS A 66 20.16 2.93 93.62
N ASP A 67 19.77 3.96 94.36
CA ASP A 67 18.87 3.80 95.51
C ASP A 67 17.39 3.90 95.10
N GLU A 68 17.10 4.34 93.86
CA GLU A 68 15.75 4.71 93.44
C GLU A 68 15.52 4.77 91.91
N PHE A 69 14.30 4.43 91.48
CA PHE A 69 13.75 4.75 90.14
C PHE A 69 12.63 5.78 90.29
N ILE A 70 12.81 6.97 89.74
CA ILE A 70 11.78 8.02 89.74
C ILE A 70 10.93 7.87 88.47
N ILE A 71 9.63 7.76 88.64
CA ILE A 71 8.65 7.65 87.56
C ILE A 71 7.90 8.97 87.49
N SER A 72 8.09 9.67 86.37
CA SER A 72 7.36 10.88 86.04
C SER A 72 6.25 10.59 85.05
N ASN A 73 5.21 11.41 85.14
CA ASN A 73 4.07 11.33 84.24
C ASN A 73 4.46 11.82 82.83
N LYS A 74 4.08 11.10 81.78
CA LYS A 74 4.39 11.49 80.39
C LYS A 74 3.33 12.39 79.78
N VAL A 75 2.07 12.26 80.20
CA VAL A 75 0.92 12.90 79.57
C VAL A 75 0.08 13.64 80.60
N THR A 76 -0.46 14.81 80.24
CA THR A 76 -1.33 15.55 81.16
C THR A 76 -2.75 14.99 81.10
N GLY A 77 -3.36 14.69 82.23
CA GLY A 77 -4.75 14.19 82.27
C GLY A 77 -5.23 13.82 83.67
N ASN A 78 -6.48 13.39 83.77
CA ASN A 78 -7.08 12.98 85.04
C ASN A 78 -6.73 11.52 85.35
N VAL A 79 -6.39 11.22 86.60
CA VAL A 79 -6.14 9.84 87.05
C VAL A 79 -7.46 9.06 87.03
N GLU A 80 -7.53 7.99 86.22
CA GLU A 80 -8.70 7.12 86.13
C GLU A 80 -8.68 6.05 87.24
N ARG A 81 -7.55 5.35 87.39
CA ARG A 81 -7.38 4.28 88.37
C ARG A 81 -5.97 4.26 88.92
N ILE A 82 -5.86 3.90 90.20
CA ILE A 82 -4.58 3.71 90.88
C ILE A 82 -4.52 2.26 91.34
N TYR A 83 -3.49 1.53 90.92
CA TYR A 83 -3.32 0.11 91.23
C TYR A 83 -2.34 -0.15 92.38
N VAL A 84 -1.71 0.92 92.88
CA VAL A 84 -0.63 0.83 93.85
C VAL A 84 -0.84 1.76 95.02
N THR A 85 -0.39 1.33 96.19
CA THR A 85 -0.38 2.13 97.42
C THR A 85 1.04 2.34 97.92
N ASP A 86 1.26 3.39 98.71
CA ASP A 86 2.57 3.67 99.29
C ASP A 86 3.08 2.47 100.11
N GLY A 87 4.33 2.07 99.86
CA GLY A 87 4.95 0.90 100.48
C GLY A 87 4.58 -0.47 99.89
N GLN A 88 3.73 -0.53 98.85
CA GLN A 88 3.40 -1.77 98.16
C GLN A 88 4.59 -2.30 97.34
N LYS A 89 4.76 -3.63 97.29
CA LYS A 89 5.72 -4.28 96.38
C LYS A 89 5.13 -4.43 94.99
N VAL A 90 5.90 -4.06 93.97
CA VAL A 90 5.54 -4.22 92.55
C VAL A 90 6.63 -4.94 91.79
N LYS A 91 6.24 -5.59 90.71
CA LYS A 91 7.14 -6.19 89.73
C LYS A 91 7.26 -5.29 88.51
N LYS A 92 8.35 -5.48 87.77
CA LYS A 92 8.55 -4.85 86.47
C LYS A 92 7.37 -5.17 85.54
N GLY A 93 6.78 -4.12 84.96
CA GLY A 93 5.64 -4.19 84.06
C GLY A 93 4.28 -4.03 84.75
N ASP A 94 4.21 -4.08 86.08
CA ASP A 94 2.97 -3.84 86.81
C ASP A 94 2.48 -2.40 86.54
N ALA A 95 1.20 -2.26 86.22
CA ALA A 95 0.59 -0.95 86.08
C ALA A 95 0.51 -0.28 87.45
N LEU A 96 0.96 0.97 87.53
CA LEU A 96 0.96 1.78 88.73
C LEU A 96 -0.34 2.58 88.82
N TYR A 97 -0.62 3.35 87.78
CA TYR A 97 -1.85 4.11 87.64
C TYR A 97 -2.13 4.35 86.15
N VAL A 98 -3.39 4.64 85.84
CA VAL A 98 -3.88 4.88 84.49
C VAL A 98 -4.52 6.26 84.44
N ILE A 99 -4.25 6.99 83.37
CA ILE A 99 -4.83 8.29 83.07
C ILE A 99 -6.01 8.08 82.12
N GLU A 100 -7.07 8.86 82.30
CA GLU A 100 -8.26 8.81 81.46
C GLU A 100 -7.90 9.07 79.98
N HIS A 101 -8.18 8.10 79.11
CA HIS A 101 -7.83 8.12 77.68
C HIS A 101 -9.01 7.70 76.78
N LYS A 102 -10.25 7.76 77.31
CA LYS A 102 -11.47 7.33 76.61
C LYS A 102 -11.67 7.98 75.23
N ASN A 103 -11.25 9.23 75.07
CA ASN A 103 -11.33 9.94 73.79
C ASN A 103 -10.40 9.32 72.73
N LEU A 104 -9.21 8.86 73.12
CA LEU A 104 -8.27 8.18 72.22
C LEU A 104 -8.79 6.79 71.82
N GLU A 105 -9.42 6.06 72.75
CA GLU A 105 -10.08 4.79 72.43
C GLU A 105 -11.25 4.96 71.46
N LEU A 106 -12.04 6.03 71.60
CA LEU A 106 -13.10 6.35 70.64
C LEU A 106 -12.51 6.70 69.26
N GLN A 107 -11.46 7.51 69.22
CA GLN A 107 -10.78 7.86 67.97
C GLN A 107 -10.17 6.64 67.28
N LYS A 108 -9.54 5.74 68.04
CA LYS A 108 -9.05 4.44 67.57
C LYS A 108 -10.17 3.63 66.95
N SER A 109 -11.30 3.47 67.64
CA SER A 109 -12.45 2.71 67.13
C SER A 109 -13.01 3.27 65.82
N ILE A 110 -13.03 4.60 65.67
CA ILE A 110 -13.44 5.26 64.42
C ILE A 110 -12.45 4.95 63.29
N LEU A 111 -11.14 5.08 63.53
CA LEU A 111 -10.11 4.77 62.55
C LEU A 111 -10.10 3.29 62.17
N GLU A 112 -10.30 2.37 63.13
CA GLU A 112 -10.41 0.93 62.87
C GLU A 112 -11.59 0.64 61.94
N LYS A 113 -12.73 1.28 62.16
CA LYS A 113 -13.91 1.16 61.29
C LYS A 113 -13.65 1.72 59.89
N GLN A 114 -13.00 2.89 59.79
CA GLN A 114 -12.62 3.48 58.50
C GLN A 114 -11.65 2.57 57.74
N LEU A 115 -10.63 2.03 58.41
CA LEU A 115 -9.67 1.09 57.83
C LEU A 115 -10.36 -0.18 57.34
N ALA A 116 -11.23 -0.78 58.16
CA ALA A 116 -11.97 -1.98 57.79
C ALA A 116 -12.86 -1.76 56.56
N ASN A 117 -13.56 -0.62 56.50
CA ASN A 117 -14.35 -0.25 55.33
C ASN A 117 -13.48 -0.09 54.08
N LYS A 118 -12.32 0.57 54.20
CA LYS A 118 -11.42 0.80 53.07
C LYS A 118 -10.77 -0.49 52.56
N ILE A 119 -10.41 -1.40 53.46
CA ILE A 119 -9.91 -2.74 53.08
C ILE A 119 -10.99 -3.50 52.29
N SER A 120 -12.24 -3.49 52.78
CA SER A 120 -13.37 -4.10 52.07
C SER A 120 -13.61 -3.46 50.69
N GLU A 121 -13.45 -2.14 50.57
CA GLU A 121 -13.53 -1.42 49.29
C GLU A 121 -12.49 -1.93 48.28
N VAL A 122 -11.23 -2.06 48.71
CA VAL A 122 -10.13 -2.59 47.88
C VAL A 122 -10.35 -4.05 47.50
N GLU A 123 -10.82 -4.90 48.41
CA GLU A 123 -11.14 -6.30 48.11
C GLU A 123 -12.24 -6.39 47.05
N ASN A 124 -13.28 -5.56 47.16
CA ASN A 124 -14.33 -5.48 46.16
C ASN A 124 -13.82 -4.94 44.82
N LEU A 125 -12.97 -3.92 44.79
CA LEU A 125 -12.37 -3.43 43.54
C LEU A 125 -11.50 -4.50 42.87
N LYS A 126 -10.71 -5.27 43.64
CA LYS A 126 -9.92 -6.41 43.13
C LYS A 126 -10.83 -7.50 42.57
N LYS A 127 -11.93 -7.81 43.26
CA LYS A 127 -12.97 -8.74 42.81
C LYS A 127 -13.64 -8.25 41.51
N LEU A 128 -13.93 -6.95 41.39
CA LEU A 128 -14.49 -6.33 40.18
C LEU A 128 -13.53 -6.43 38.99
N LYS A 129 -12.25 -6.14 39.21
CA LYS A 129 -11.21 -6.31 38.19
C LYS A 129 -11.16 -7.75 37.68
N ASN A 130 -11.17 -8.72 38.59
CA ASN A 130 -11.18 -10.14 38.22
C ASN A 130 -12.48 -10.53 37.51
N SER A 131 -13.63 -10.01 37.95
CA SER A 131 -14.92 -10.23 37.27
C SER A 131 -14.89 -9.76 35.82
N ILE A 132 -14.32 -8.59 35.56
CA ILE A 132 -14.16 -8.04 34.22
C ILE A 132 -13.20 -8.89 33.38
N ARG A 133 -12.05 -9.26 33.95
CA ARG A 133 -11.02 -10.06 33.26
C ARG A 133 -11.53 -11.45 32.87
N ASP A 134 -12.22 -12.11 33.79
CA ASP A 134 -12.68 -13.48 33.62
C ASP A 134 -14.07 -13.54 32.95
N GLY A 135 -14.71 -12.39 32.73
CA GLY A 135 -16.04 -12.28 32.12
C GLY A 135 -17.16 -12.88 32.96
N LYS A 136 -16.99 -12.93 34.28
CA LYS A 136 -17.92 -13.56 35.24
C LYS A 136 -18.17 -12.64 36.44
N ASN A 137 -19.43 -12.33 36.72
CA ASN A 137 -19.78 -11.58 37.92
C ASN A 137 -19.55 -12.45 39.17
N TYR A 138 -18.65 -12.04 40.05
CA TYR A 138 -18.38 -12.73 41.32
C TYR A 138 -19.16 -12.15 42.49
N PHE A 139 -19.88 -11.03 42.30
CA PHE A 139 -20.63 -10.36 43.36
C PHE A 139 -22.00 -10.98 43.61
N ASP A 140 -22.40 -10.99 44.87
CA ASP A 140 -23.75 -11.33 45.29
C ASP A 140 -24.64 -10.08 45.37
N LYS A 141 -25.72 -10.06 44.59
CA LYS A 141 -26.70 -8.98 44.58
C LYS A 141 -27.41 -8.79 45.94
N SER A 142 -27.51 -9.86 46.73
CA SER A 142 -28.24 -9.84 48.02
C SER A 142 -27.40 -9.30 49.18
N SER A 143 -26.08 -9.18 49.00
CA SER A 143 -25.19 -8.59 50.00
C SER A 143 -25.18 -7.06 49.88
N GLU A 144 -25.55 -6.38 50.97
CA GLU A 144 -25.60 -4.91 51.04
C GLU A 144 -24.24 -4.26 50.68
N ASN A 145 -23.14 -4.92 51.04
CA ASN A 145 -21.77 -4.46 50.76
C ASN A 145 -21.29 -4.74 49.33
N GLU A 146 -21.86 -5.74 48.64
CA GLU A 146 -21.43 -6.12 47.29
C GLU A 146 -22.35 -5.55 46.19
N MET A 147 -23.57 -5.15 46.54
CA MET A 147 -24.61 -4.70 45.61
C MET A 147 -24.13 -3.57 44.69
N TYR A 148 -23.39 -2.59 45.22
CA TYR A 148 -22.83 -1.50 44.42
C TYR A 148 -21.91 -2.00 43.29
N TYR A 149 -21.01 -2.94 43.60
CA TYR A 149 -20.06 -3.50 42.64
C TYR A 149 -20.71 -4.49 41.68
N TYR A 150 -21.75 -5.20 42.13
CA TYR A 150 -22.61 -6.00 41.26
C TYR A 150 -23.17 -5.16 40.11
N TYR A 151 -23.71 -3.98 40.40
CA TYR A 151 -24.24 -3.08 39.37
C TYR A 151 -23.15 -2.43 38.51
N LYS A 152 -21.96 -2.11 39.07
CA LYS A 152 -20.81 -1.66 38.27
C LYS A 152 -20.39 -2.69 37.23
N TYR A 153 -20.32 -3.98 37.60
CA TYR A 153 -20.01 -5.04 36.65
C TYR A 153 -21.08 -5.13 35.54
N LEU A 154 -22.36 -5.05 35.91
CA LEU A 154 -23.45 -5.10 34.93
C LEU A 154 -23.39 -3.94 33.93
N ASP A 155 -23.10 -2.72 34.40
CA ASP A 155 -22.94 -1.56 33.53
C ASP A 155 -21.80 -1.77 32.53
N PHE A 156 -20.62 -2.21 33.00
CA PHE A 156 -19.51 -2.61 32.14
C PHE A 156 -19.93 -3.66 31.10
N TYR A 157 -20.64 -4.71 31.53
CA TYR A 157 -21.05 -5.81 30.64
C TYR A 157 -22.04 -5.34 29.56
N ILE A 158 -23.00 -4.50 29.92
CA ILE A 158 -23.97 -3.92 28.98
C ILE A 158 -23.25 -3.03 27.96
N ASN A 159 -22.36 -2.15 28.41
CA ASN A 159 -21.59 -1.27 27.54
C ASN A 159 -20.67 -2.07 26.60
N LYS A 160 -20.00 -3.12 27.11
CA LYS A 160 -19.22 -4.05 26.29
C LYS A 160 -20.09 -4.72 25.22
N LYS A 161 -21.27 -5.23 25.60
CA LYS A 161 -22.21 -5.87 24.66
C LYS A 161 -22.73 -4.92 23.59
N ALA A 162 -22.97 -3.65 23.93
CA ALA A 162 -23.36 -2.63 22.97
C ALA A 162 -22.26 -2.40 21.92
N ILE A 163 -20.99 -2.29 22.35
CA ILE A 163 -19.84 -2.15 21.45
C ILE A 163 -19.67 -3.38 20.57
N GLU A 164 -19.80 -4.59 21.12
CA GLU A 164 -19.76 -5.85 20.36
C GLU A 164 -20.86 -5.91 19.28
N SER A 165 -22.08 -5.49 19.62
CA SER A 165 -23.21 -5.43 18.68
C SER A 165 -22.95 -4.42 17.56
N GLN A 166 -22.40 -3.25 17.89
CA GLN A 166 -22.00 -2.25 16.92
C GLN A 166 -20.93 -2.80 15.98
N LEU A 167 -19.88 -3.44 16.50
CA LEU A 167 -18.83 -4.08 15.70
C LEU A 167 -19.38 -5.14 14.74
N TYR A 168 -20.29 -5.99 15.24
CA TYR A 168 -20.96 -6.99 14.41
C TYR A 168 -21.71 -6.32 13.24
N SER A 169 -22.47 -5.26 13.51
CA SER A 169 -23.21 -4.54 12.48
C SER A 169 -22.30 -3.91 11.42
N ILE A 170 -21.18 -3.31 11.82
CA ILE A 170 -20.19 -2.69 10.93
C ILE A 170 -19.49 -3.77 10.09
N ASN A 171 -19.16 -4.92 10.69
CA ASN A 171 -18.53 -6.03 9.97
C ASN A 171 -19.47 -6.63 8.91
N VAL A 172 -20.77 -6.79 9.23
CA VAL A 172 -21.78 -7.22 8.25
C VAL A 172 -21.89 -6.22 7.10
N GLN A 173 -21.88 -4.92 7.38
CA GLN A 173 -21.86 -3.88 6.33
C GLN A 173 -20.61 -3.98 5.45
N ALA A 174 -19.43 -4.18 6.05
CA ALA A 174 -18.18 -4.36 5.33
C ALA A 174 -18.22 -5.58 4.39
N GLN A 175 -18.69 -6.72 4.89
CA GLN A 175 -18.84 -7.96 4.09
C GLN A 175 -19.82 -7.78 2.93
N ASN A 176 -20.94 -7.08 3.15
CA ASN A 176 -21.91 -6.79 2.10
C ASN A 176 -21.30 -5.94 0.98
N ILE A 177 -20.55 -4.89 1.32
CA ILE A 177 -19.89 -4.04 0.32
C ILE A 177 -18.75 -4.79 -0.39
N ASP A 178 -18.00 -5.62 0.34
CA ASP A 178 -16.93 -6.45 -0.25
C ASP A 178 -17.51 -7.43 -1.30
N LYS A 179 -18.66 -8.05 -0.99
CA LYS A 179 -19.42 -8.88 -1.95
C LYS A 179 -19.90 -8.09 -3.17
N VAL A 180 -20.42 -6.87 -2.96
CA VAL A 180 -20.81 -5.96 -4.06
C VAL A 180 -19.61 -5.64 -4.95
N LEU A 181 -18.45 -5.31 -4.36
CA LEU A 181 -17.21 -5.05 -5.09
C LEU A 181 -16.73 -6.28 -5.88
N GLY A 182 -16.79 -7.47 -5.29
CA GLY A 182 -16.48 -8.72 -5.99
C GLY A 182 -17.36 -8.90 -7.23
N ASN A 183 -18.66 -8.67 -7.10
CA ASN A 183 -19.59 -8.76 -8.23
C ASN A 183 -19.35 -7.68 -9.29
N LEU A 184 -19.11 -6.43 -8.91
CA LEU A 184 -18.77 -5.34 -9.84
C LEU A 184 -17.46 -5.62 -10.59
N LYS A 185 -16.44 -6.15 -9.90
CA LYS A 185 -15.16 -6.55 -10.52
C LYS A 185 -15.35 -7.71 -11.50
N ASN A 186 -16.22 -8.66 -11.16
CA ASN A 186 -16.59 -9.74 -12.08
C ASN A 186 -17.36 -9.21 -13.30
N LEU A 187 -18.33 -8.32 -13.12
CA LEU A 187 -19.03 -7.64 -14.22
C LEU A 187 -18.06 -6.92 -15.15
N LYS A 188 -17.11 -6.16 -14.58
CA LYS A 188 -16.06 -5.49 -15.36
C LYS A 188 -15.24 -6.48 -16.17
N LYS A 189 -14.78 -7.57 -15.55
CA LYS A 189 -14.06 -8.64 -16.27
C LYS A 189 -14.92 -9.27 -17.35
N SER A 190 -16.22 -9.45 -17.12
CA SER A 190 -17.11 -9.99 -18.13
C SER A 190 -17.17 -9.12 -19.37
N ILE A 191 -17.20 -7.80 -19.18
CA ILE A 191 -17.20 -6.82 -20.27
C ILE A 191 -15.84 -6.80 -20.98
N ASP A 192 -14.74 -6.72 -20.22
CA ASP A 192 -13.38 -6.65 -20.80
C ASP A 192 -13.04 -7.91 -21.62
N GLN A 193 -13.50 -9.09 -21.18
CA GLN A 193 -13.21 -10.38 -21.81
C GLN A 193 -14.32 -10.87 -22.75
N ASN A 194 -15.44 -10.14 -22.82
CA ASN A 194 -16.63 -10.53 -23.56
C ASN A 194 -17.16 -11.93 -23.19
N GLU A 195 -17.05 -12.33 -21.92
CA GLU A 195 -17.41 -13.65 -21.41
C GLU A 195 -18.03 -13.53 -20.02
N ASN A 196 -19.16 -14.17 -19.76
CA ASN A 196 -19.80 -14.03 -18.45
C ASN A 196 -18.95 -14.65 -17.30
N LYS A 197 -18.42 -13.81 -16.41
CA LYS A 197 -17.76 -14.18 -15.14
C LYS A 197 -18.63 -13.91 -13.91
N THR A 198 -19.87 -13.46 -14.10
CA THR A 198 -20.84 -13.25 -13.01
C THR A 198 -21.65 -14.51 -12.75
N ASN A 199 -22.28 -14.60 -11.57
CA ASN A 199 -23.22 -15.68 -11.29
C ASN A 199 -24.57 -15.37 -11.99
N ASN A 200 -25.13 -16.36 -12.69
CA ASN A 200 -26.31 -16.22 -13.56
C ASN A 200 -27.57 -15.73 -12.83
N ASP A 201 -27.67 -15.95 -11.52
CA ASP A 201 -28.83 -15.54 -10.71
C ASP A 201 -28.67 -14.13 -10.09
N THR A 202 -27.73 -13.32 -10.59
CA THR A 202 -27.44 -12.00 -10.03
C THR A 202 -27.90 -10.86 -10.94
N SER A 203 -28.25 -9.72 -10.36
CA SER A 203 -28.55 -8.50 -11.14
C SER A 203 -27.39 -8.06 -12.04
N TYR A 204 -26.15 -8.41 -11.68
CA TYR A 204 -24.95 -8.13 -12.48
C TYR A 204 -24.88 -8.95 -13.76
N TYR A 205 -25.43 -10.18 -13.76
CA TYR A 205 -25.59 -10.95 -14.99
C TYR A 205 -26.52 -10.24 -15.97
N HIS A 206 -27.67 -9.77 -15.50
CA HIS A 206 -28.59 -8.98 -16.33
C HIS A 206 -27.94 -7.71 -16.87
N GLN A 207 -27.18 -6.98 -16.05
CA GLN A 207 -26.41 -5.82 -16.51
C GLN A 207 -25.40 -6.16 -17.62
N PHE A 208 -24.74 -7.31 -17.54
CA PHE A 208 -23.84 -7.79 -18.60
C PHE A 208 -24.61 -8.12 -19.88
N VAL A 209 -25.73 -8.85 -19.77
CA VAL A 209 -26.58 -9.19 -20.92
C VAL A 209 -27.14 -7.95 -21.60
N ASP A 210 -27.63 -6.98 -20.82
CA ASP A 210 -28.13 -5.70 -21.33
C ASP A 210 -27.03 -4.92 -22.05
N TYR A 211 -25.82 -4.88 -21.47
CA TYR A 211 -24.65 -4.29 -22.13
C TYR A 211 -24.39 -4.96 -23.49
N GLN A 212 -24.33 -6.29 -23.54
CA GLN A 212 -24.11 -7.05 -24.77
C GLN A 212 -25.19 -6.80 -25.82
N MET A 213 -26.46 -6.75 -25.40
CA MET A 213 -27.57 -6.48 -26.30
C MET A 213 -27.46 -5.08 -26.93
N ASN A 214 -27.14 -4.07 -26.14
CA ASN A 214 -26.95 -2.70 -26.65
C ASN A 214 -25.74 -2.59 -27.61
N ILE A 215 -24.64 -3.28 -27.29
CA ILE A 215 -23.48 -3.38 -28.20
C ILE A 215 -23.90 -4.02 -29.51
N LYS A 216 -24.63 -5.14 -29.46
CA LYS A 216 -25.07 -5.86 -30.65
C LYS A 216 -26.00 -5.01 -31.51
N GLN A 217 -26.98 -4.33 -30.92
CA GLN A 217 -27.88 -3.42 -31.64
C GLN A 217 -27.13 -2.32 -32.39
N ARG A 218 -26.09 -1.75 -31.76
CA ARG A 218 -25.26 -0.70 -32.36
C ARG A 218 -24.34 -1.23 -33.46
N GLN A 219 -23.75 -2.40 -33.26
CA GLN A 219 -22.97 -3.09 -34.30
C GLN A 219 -23.85 -3.41 -35.52
N ASP A 220 -25.04 -3.96 -35.30
CA ASP A 220 -25.98 -4.28 -36.38
C ASP A 220 -26.40 -3.03 -37.15
N LYS A 221 -26.53 -1.88 -36.45
CA LYS A 221 -26.81 -0.59 -37.10
C LYS A 221 -25.66 -0.13 -37.99
N VAL A 222 -24.42 -0.24 -37.53
CA VAL A 222 -23.22 0.07 -38.34
C VAL A 222 -23.19 -0.83 -39.59
N GLU A 223 -23.37 -2.13 -39.41
CA GLU A 223 -23.39 -3.07 -40.53
C GLU A 223 -24.53 -2.79 -41.52
N GLN A 224 -25.73 -2.45 -41.03
CA GLN A 224 -26.87 -2.09 -41.87
C GLN A 224 -26.56 -0.88 -42.75
N LEU A 225 -25.94 0.17 -42.17
CA LEU A 225 -25.54 1.36 -42.93
C LEU A 225 -24.44 1.05 -43.94
N GLN A 226 -23.48 0.17 -43.60
CA GLN A 226 -22.45 -0.28 -44.54
C GLN A 226 -23.03 -1.08 -45.71
N ARG A 227 -24.01 -1.96 -45.45
CA ARG A 227 -24.72 -2.69 -46.51
C ARG A 227 -25.51 -1.74 -47.41
N GLU A 228 -26.17 -0.75 -46.82
CA GLU A 228 -26.88 0.28 -47.57
C GLU A 228 -25.94 1.13 -48.44
N LEU A 229 -24.75 1.47 -47.94
CA LEU A 229 -23.71 2.15 -48.72
C LEU A 229 -23.32 1.33 -49.95
N LEU A 230 -23.03 0.04 -49.76
CA LEU A 230 -22.63 -0.84 -50.84
C LEU A 230 -23.73 -0.95 -51.91
N ARG A 231 -24.98 -1.16 -51.49
CA ARG A 231 -26.14 -1.19 -52.39
C ARG A 231 -26.28 0.09 -53.21
N GLN A 232 -26.17 1.25 -52.56
CA GLN A 232 -26.27 2.55 -53.26
C GLN A 232 -25.11 2.78 -54.25
N ILE A 233 -23.91 2.29 -53.94
CA ILE A 233 -22.76 2.34 -54.87
C ILE A 233 -23.03 1.45 -56.08
N GLU A 234 -23.49 0.21 -55.88
CA GLU A 234 -23.79 -0.73 -56.96
C GLU A 234 -24.87 -0.17 -57.90
N GLU A 235 -25.99 0.31 -57.36
CA GLU A 235 -27.08 0.90 -58.16
C GLU A 235 -26.65 2.14 -58.94
N ALA A 236 -25.83 2.99 -58.33
CA ALA A 236 -25.33 4.19 -59.00
C ALA A 236 -24.29 3.85 -60.09
N GLN A 237 -23.44 2.86 -59.83
CA GLN A 237 -22.44 2.40 -60.79
C GLN A 237 -23.11 1.76 -62.02
N GLU A 238 -24.14 0.94 -61.81
CA GLU A 238 -24.96 0.39 -62.89
C GLU A 238 -25.60 1.49 -63.75
N ALA A 239 -26.17 2.52 -63.13
CA ALA A 239 -26.74 3.66 -63.85
C ALA A 239 -25.69 4.44 -64.67
N ILE A 240 -24.47 4.61 -64.13
CA ILE A 240 -23.35 5.23 -64.83
C ILE A 240 -22.91 4.39 -66.02
N ASP A 241 -22.82 3.07 -65.85
CA ASP A 241 -22.37 2.16 -66.90
C ASP A 241 -23.42 2.06 -68.02
N ASN A 242 -24.71 2.01 -67.70
CA ASN A 242 -25.79 2.12 -68.68
C ASN A 242 -25.72 3.44 -69.46
N ALA A 243 -25.47 4.58 -68.81
CA ALA A 243 -25.33 5.88 -69.48
C ALA A 243 -24.08 5.94 -70.39
N ARG A 244 -22.98 5.30 -70.00
CA ARG A 244 -21.79 5.13 -70.84
C ARG A 244 -22.06 4.26 -72.05
N GLU A 245 -22.84 3.19 -71.89
CA GLU A 245 -23.26 2.33 -72.99
C GLU A 245 -24.17 3.09 -73.97
N GLU A 246 -25.15 3.86 -73.49
CA GLU A 246 -25.99 4.74 -74.31
C GLU A 246 -25.14 5.71 -75.16
N LEU A 247 -24.10 6.31 -74.56
CA LEU A 247 -23.16 7.18 -75.26
C LEU A 247 -22.37 6.43 -76.33
N ALA A 248 -21.84 5.25 -76.02
CA ALA A 248 -21.11 4.42 -76.98
C ALA A 248 -22.01 3.98 -78.15
N ASN A 249 -23.22 3.52 -77.86
CA ASN A 249 -24.21 3.10 -78.85
C ASN A 249 -24.62 4.26 -79.77
N TYR A 250 -24.79 5.46 -79.22
CA TYR A 250 -25.05 6.65 -80.04
C TYR A 250 -23.86 6.98 -80.95
N LYS A 251 -22.62 7.01 -80.43
CA LYS A 251 -21.40 7.27 -81.23
C LYS A 251 -21.28 6.27 -82.38
N ASN A 252 -21.42 4.98 -82.08
CA ASN A 252 -21.29 3.90 -83.04
C ASN A 252 -22.42 3.92 -84.07
N GLY A 253 -23.67 4.10 -83.64
CA GLY A 253 -24.84 4.16 -84.51
C GLY A 253 -24.77 5.34 -85.49
N TYR A 254 -24.32 6.51 -85.04
CA TYR A 254 -24.13 7.68 -85.90
C TYR A 254 -23.03 7.44 -86.93
N MET A 255 -21.89 6.88 -86.51
CA MET A 255 -20.78 6.55 -87.41
C MET A 255 -21.17 5.51 -88.47
N LEU A 256 -21.94 4.50 -88.05
CA LEU A 256 -22.47 3.47 -88.96
C LEU A 256 -23.45 4.09 -89.97
N ASN A 257 -24.29 5.03 -89.56
CA ASN A 257 -25.19 5.74 -90.47
C ASN A 257 -24.41 6.50 -91.56
N ILE A 258 -23.37 7.24 -91.19
CA ILE A 258 -22.49 7.93 -92.16
C ILE A 258 -21.89 6.91 -93.14
N LYS A 259 -21.33 5.82 -92.62
CA LYS A 259 -20.71 4.77 -93.45
C LYS A 259 -21.70 4.17 -94.45
N ASN A 260 -22.91 3.83 -94.00
CA ASN A 260 -23.97 3.29 -94.84
C ASN A 260 -24.42 4.30 -95.91
N ASN A 261 -24.52 5.58 -95.57
CA ASN A 261 -24.84 6.63 -96.53
C ASN A 261 -23.74 6.79 -97.58
N ILE A 262 -22.47 6.73 -97.18
CA ILE A 262 -21.33 6.74 -98.12
C ILE A 262 -21.43 5.54 -99.07
N GLU A 263 -21.66 4.34 -98.54
CA GLU A 263 -21.78 3.12 -99.33
C GLU A 263 -22.95 3.18 -100.32
N LYS A 264 -24.12 3.64 -99.87
CA LYS A 264 -25.29 3.86 -100.72
C LYS A 264 -25.01 4.84 -101.87
N ASN A 265 -24.35 5.96 -101.58
CA ASN A 265 -23.97 6.93 -102.62
C ASN A 265 -22.95 6.32 -103.59
N TYR A 266 -22.00 5.51 -103.12
CA TYR A 266 -21.08 4.78 -103.99
C TYR A 266 -21.79 3.80 -104.92
N GLN A 267 -22.76 3.04 -104.41
CA GLN A 267 -23.57 2.13 -105.22
C GLN A 267 -24.33 2.89 -106.31
N GLN A 268 -24.98 4.01 -105.95
CA GLN A 268 -25.69 4.86 -106.90
C GLN A 268 -24.75 5.47 -107.95
N LEU A 269 -23.57 5.94 -107.54
CA LEU A 269 -22.56 6.47 -108.43
C LEU A 269 -22.07 5.41 -109.43
N ASN A 270 -21.87 4.17 -108.97
CA ASN A 270 -21.43 3.07 -109.83
C ASN A 270 -22.52 2.66 -110.84
N GLN A 271 -23.80 2.68 -110.44
CA GLN A 271 -24.92 2.46 -111.36
C GLN A 271 -24.96 3.53 -112.47
N LEU A 272 -24.84 4.80 -112.10
CA LEU A 272 -24.80 5.90 -113.07
C LEU A 272 -23.59 5.82 -114.00
N LYS A 273 -22.40 5.48 -113.47
CA LYS A 273 -21.19 5.24 -114.29
C LYS A 273 -21.41 4.17 -115.35
N SER A 274 -22.08 3.07 -114.99
CA SER A 274 -22.40 1.97 -115.90
C SER A 274 -23.38 2.39 -117.01
N GLN A 275 -24.34 3.27 -116.71
CA GLN A 275 -25.22 3.85 -117.74
C GLN A 275 -24.47 4.83 -118.64
N TYR A 276 -23.62 5.67 -118.05
CA TYR A 276 -22.84 6.68 -118.76
C TYR A 276 -21.85 6.06 -119.77
N SER A 277 -21.33 4.86 -119.52
CA SER A 277 -20.43 4.17 -120.47
C SER A 277 -21.12 3.79 -121.79
N GLN A 278 -22.46 3.75 -121.84
CA GLN A 278 -23.22 3.45 -123.07
C GLN A 278 -23.25 4.62 -124.07
N ILE A 279 -22.78 5.81 -123.67
CA ILE A 279 -22.80 7.01 -124.52
C ILE A 279 -22.06 6.77 -125.84
N GLN A 280 -20.86 6.17 -125.78
CA GLN A 280 -20.06 5.92 -126.98
C GLN A 280 -20.77 4.94 -127.92
N ASP A 281 -21.32 3.86 -127.38
CA ASP A 281 -22.05 2.85 -128.17
C ASP A 281 -23.29 3.43 -128.86
N ILE A 282 -24.02 4.32 -128.18
CA ILE A 282 -25.21 5.00 -128.74
C ILE A 282 -24.78 6.03 -129.79
N GLN A 283 -23.71 6.79 -129.56
CA GLN A 283 -23.15 7.71 -130.55
C GLN A 283 -22.74 6.96 -131.83
N ASP A 284 -22.07 5.82 -131.68
CA ASP A 284 -21.67 4.98 -132.80
C ASP A 284 -22.89 4.39 -133.52
N ALA A 285 -23.95 4.01 -132.80
CA ALA A 285 -25.20 3.56 -133.39
C ALA A 285 -25.91 4.67 -134.20
N ILE A 286 -25.99 5.89 -133.67
CA ILE A 286 -26.55 7.06 -134.38
C ILE A 286 -25.75 7.34 -135.66
N ASN A 287 -24.42 7.37 -135.57
CA ASN A 287 -23.54 7.61 -136.72
C ASN A 287 -23.75 6.55 -137.81
N ASN A 288 -23.83 5.28 -137.42
CA ASN A 288 -24.11 4.19 -138.36
C ASN A 288 -25.53 4.26 -138.94
N LEU A 289 -26.56 4.60 -138.16
CA LEU A 289 -27.92 4.79 -138.67
C LEU A 289 -28.00 5.95 -139.67
N ARG A 290 -27.34 7.08 -139.38
CA ARG A 290 -27.24 8.22 -140.32
C ARG A 290 -26.50 7.82 -141.61
N LEU A 291 -25.44 7.03 -141.49
CA LEU A 291 -24.73 6.49 -142.65
C LEU A 291 -25.59 5.50 -143.46
N LEU A 292 -26.48 4.75 -142.80
CA LEU A 292 -27.43 3.85 -143.45
C LEU A 292 -28.50 4.64 -144.19
N GLN A 293 -29.05 5.66 -143.56
CA GLN A 293 -29.98 6.60 -144.17
C GLN A 293 -29.38 7.23 -145.44
N ARG A 294 -28.11 7.68 -145.36
CA ARG A 294 -27.37 8.19 -146.53
C ARG A 294 -27.14 7.12 -147.60
N SER A 295 -26.78 5.90 -147.20
CA SER A 295 -26.58 4.78 -148.13
C SER A 295 -27.85 4.51 -148.94
N ILE A 296 -29.01 4.60 -148.29
CA ILE A 296 -30.33 4.44 -148.90
C ILE A 296 -30.63 5.56 -149.91
N TYR A 297 -30.37 6.82 -149.56
CA TYR A 297 -30.56 7.96 -150.47
C TYR A 297 -29.65 7.91 -151.69
N ASP A 298 -28.37 7.61 -151.49
CA ASP A 298 -27.35 7.59 -152.54
C ASP A 298 -27.38 6.28 -153.37
N ASN A 299 -28.23 5.32 -152.97
CA ASN A 299 -28.30 3.98 -153.53
C ASN A 299 -26.92 3.28 -153.57
N LYS A 300 -26.08 3.52 -152.55
CA LYS A 300 -24.70 3.06 -152.47
C LYS A 300 -24.34 2.74 -151.03
N SER A 301 -23.78 1.56 -150.78
CA SER A 301 -23.32 1.19 -149.44
C SER A 301 -22.05 1.94 -149.04
N TYR A 302 -22.06 2.55 -147.86
CA TYR A 302 -20.89 3.16 -147.22
C TYR A 302 -20.29 2.31 -146.09
N PHE A 303 -20.78 1.09 -145.89
CA PHE A 303 -20.31 0.19 -144.83
C PHE A 303 -19.34 -0.86 -145.36
N SER A 304 -18.45 -1.34 -144.48
CA SER A 304 -17.69 -2.56 -144.75
C SER A 304 -18.64 -3.77 -144.85
N THR A 305 -18.28 -4.77 -145.65
CA THR A 305 -19.08 -6.00 -145.86
C THR A 305 -19.37 -6.81 -144.60
N TYR A 306 -18.64 -6.59 -143.50
CA TYR A 306 -18.84 -7.23 -142.20
C TYR A 306 -19.74 -6.44 -141.23
N SER A 307 -20.20 -5.24 -141.59
CA SER A 307 -21.04 -4.41 -140.72
C SER A 307 -22.48 -4.92 -140.67
N SER A 308 -23.10 -4.95 -139.50
CA SER A 308 -24.54 -5.25 -139.38
C SER A 308 -25.40 -4.27 -140.19
N TYR A 309 -24.96 -3.03 -140.33
CA TYR A 309 -25.64 -2.00 -141.13
C TYR A 309 -25.46 -2.21 -142.65
N TYR A 310 -24.39 -2.88 -143.08
CA TYR A 310 -24.24 -3.33 -144.46
C TYR A 310 -25.36 -4.31 -144.84
N TYR A 311 -25.65 -5.27 -143.96
CA TYR A 311 -26.74 -6.22 -144.18
C TYR A 311 -28.13 -5.55 -144.15
N LYS A 312 -28.35 -4.55 -143.26
CA LYS A 312 -29.59 -3.75 -143.29
C LYS A 312 -29.77 -3.02 -144.63
N PHE A 313 -28.70 -2.43 -145.17
CA PHE A 313 -28.74 -1.80 -146.49
C PHE A 313 -29.03 -2.81 -147.61
N LEU A 314 -28.40 -3.99 -147.58
CA LEU A 314 -28.65 -5.04 -148.56
C LEU A 314 -30.09 -5.56 -148.51
N ASP A 315 -30.65 -5.75 -147.32
CA ASP A 315 -32.04 -6.17 -147.15
C ASP A 315 -33.00 -5.12 -147.77
N TYR A 316 -32.73 -3.83 -147.52
CA TYR A 316 -33.46 -2.75 -148.19
C TYR A 316 -33.33 -2.84 -149.73
N GLN A 317 -32.12 -3.01 -150.26
CA GLN A 317 -31.89 -3.13 -151.71
C GLN A 317 -32.60 -4.35 -152.32
N MET A 318 -32.59 -5.49 -151.62
CA MET A 318 -33.26 -6.70 -152.07
C MET A 318 -34.78 -6.49 -152.15
N ASN A 319 -35.38 -5.88 -151.13
CA ASN A 319 -36.80 -5.54 -151.14
C ASN A 319 -37.12 -4.52 -152.23
N VAL A 320 -36.28 -3.48 -152.41
CA VAL A 320 -36.40 -2.53 -153.52
C VAL A 320 -36.42 -3.26 -154.87
N GLN A 321 -35.50 -4.21 -155.08
CA GLN A 321 -35.45 -5.01 -156.30
C GLN A 321 -36.69 -5.90 -156.47
N GLN A 322 -37.22 -6.49 -155.39
CA GLN A 322 -38.46 -7.27 -155.44
C GLN A 322 -39.65 -6.41 -155.87
N TYR A 323 -39.80 -5.22 -155.31
CA TYR A 323 -40.85 -4.27 -155.73
C TYR A 323 -40.65 -3.80 -157.17
N GLN A 324 -39.41 -3.48 -157.58
CA GLN A 324 -39.11 -3.12 -158.97
C GLN A 324 -39.43 -4.24 -159.95
N ASN A 325 -39.10 -5.49 -159.61
CA ASN A 325 -39.43 -6.67 -160.41
C ASN A 325 -40.96 -6.87 -160.48
N LYS A 326 -41.68 -6.71 -159.36
CA LYS A 326 -43.15 -6.77 -159.31
C LYS A 326 -43.78 -5.69 -160.20
N ILE A 327 -43.28 -4.45 -160.11
CA ILE A 327 -43.73 -3.33 -160.96
C ILE A 327 -43.41 -3.62 -162.43
N ALA A 328 -42.21 -4.10 -162.76
CA ALA A 328 -41.84 -4.42 -164.14
C ALA A 328 -42.69 -5.56 -164.73
N GLN A 329 -43.06 -6.56 -163.91
CA GLN A 329 -43.96 -7.64 -164.31
C GLN A 329 -45.38 -7.12 -164.55
N LEU A 330 -45.92 -6.31 -163.63
CA LEU A 330 -47.24 -5.69 -163.78
C LEU A 330 -47.29 -4.69 -164.94
N GLN A 331 -46.19 -3.97 -165.19
CA GLN A 331 -46.05 -3.07 -166.35
C GLN A 331 -46.11 -3.87 -167.65
N LYS A 332 -45.40 -5.00 -167.74
CA LYS A 332 -45.49 -5.91 -168.90
C LYS A 332 -46.90 -6.47 -169.09
N THR A 333 -47.58 -6.86 -168.02
CA THR A 333 -48.98 -7.33 -168.09
C THR A 333 -49.93 -6.23 -168.55
N TYR A 334 -49.78 -5.01 -168.03
CA TYR A 334 -50.54 -3.84 -168.48
C TYR A 334 -50.29 -3.54 -169.97
N ASP A 335 -49.02 -3.50 -170.39
CA ASP A 335 -48.64 -3.24 -171.77
C ASP A 335 -49.18 -4.32 -172.73
N SER A 336 -49.21 -5.60 -172.32
CA SER A 336 -49.77 -6.67 -173.16
C SER A 336 -51.30 -6.64 -173.26
N ILE A 337 -52.00 -6.25 -172.20
CA ILE A 337 -53.46 -6.06 -172.21
C ILE A 337 -53.82 -4.85 -173.08
N LEU A 338 -53.02 -3.78 -173.04
CA LEU A 338 -53.19 -2.58 -173.87
C LEU A 338 -53.01 -2.86 -175.38
N GLN A 339 -52.21 -3.86 -175.74
CA GLN A 339 -51.94 -4.27 -177.12
C GLN A 339 -52.92 -5.32 -177.66
N ASN A 340 -53.82 -5.86 -176.83
CA ASN A 340 -54.81 -6.85 -177.24
C ASN A 340 -56.09 -6.15 -177.76
N PRO A 341 -56.44 -6.28 -179.06
CA PRO A 341 -57.60 -5.59 -179.65
C PRO A 341 -58.96 -5.96 -179.04
N ASP A 342 -59.06 -7.13 -178.38
CA ASP A 342 -60.30 -7.67 -177.80
C ASP A 342 -60.41 -7.46 -176.27
N ALA A 343 -59.49 -6.71 -175.65
CA ALA A 343 -59.48 -6.48 -174.21
C ALA A 343 -60.63 -5.54 -173.77
N LEU A 344 -61.38 -5.93 -172.74
CA LEU A 344 -62.45 -5.08 -172.20
C LEU A 344 -61.84 -3.87 -171.46
N PRO A 345 -62.47 -2.67 -171.52
CA PRO A 345 -62.01 -1.49 -170.80
C PRO A 345 -61.79 -1.72 -169.29
N SER A 346 -62.61 -2.56 -168.64
CA SER A 346 -62.44 -2.91 -167.23
C SER A 346 -61.13 -3.67 -166.95
N GLN A 347 -60.65 -4.49 -167.90
CA GLN A 347 -59.41 -5.25 -167.75
C GLN A 347 -58.17 -4.36 -167.89
N ILE A 348 -58.25 -3.30 -168.72
CA ILE A 348 -57.21 -2.27 -168.84
C ILE A 348 -57.15 -1.44 -167.55
N GLU A 349 -58.31 -1.07 -167.02
CA GLU A 349 -58.43 -0.30 -165.78
C GLU A 349 -57.92 -1.10 -164.56
N ASP A 350 -58.32 -2.36 -164.40
CA ASP A 350 -57.84 -3.24 -163.31
C ASP A 350 -56.31 -3.44 -163.36
N ALA A 351 -55.73 -3.64 -164.55
CA ALA A 351 -54.29 -3.78 -164.72
C ALA A 351 -53.53 -2.47 -164.43
N LEU A 352 -54.11 -1.32 -164.80
CA LEU A 352 -53.55 0.00 -164.46
C LEU A 352 -53.62 0.27 -162.96
N VAL A 353 -54.74 -0.07 -162.31
CA VAL A 353 -54.92 0.03 -160.86
C VAL A 353 -53.92 -0.87 -160.14
N ALA A 354 -53.74 -2.11 -160.56
CA ALA A 354 -52.75 -3.02 -159.97
C ALA A 354 -51.30 -2.49 -160.10
N LEU A 355 -50.95 -1.93 -161.26
CA LEU A 355 -49.65 -1.31 -161.51
C LEU A 355 -49.44 -0.03 -160.66
N ASN A 356 -50.45 0.84 -160.59
CA ASN A 356 -50.39 2.05 -159.78
C ASN A 356 -50.33 1.73 -158.28
N ASN A 357 -51.09 0.74 -157.81
CA ASN A 357 -51.02 0.25 -156.44
C ASN A 357 -49.63 -0.32 -156.12
N ALA A 358 -49.02 -1.09 -157.02
CA ALA A 358 -47.65 -1.61 -156.81
C ALA A 358 -46.59 -0.50 -156.79
N LYS A 359 -46.73 0.54 -157.64
CA LYS A 359 -45.87 1.74 -157.59
C LYS A 359 -46.06 2.51 -156.27
N GLN A 360 -47.30 2.62 -155.80
CA GLN A 360 -47.62 3.25 -154.53
C GLN A 360 -47.08 2.44 -153.34
N GLU A 361 -47.27 1.12 -153.31
CA GLU A 361 -46.71 0.21 -152.30
C GLU A 361 -45.19 0.32 -152.23
N PHE A 362 -44.50 0.46 -153.37
CA PHE A 362 -43.06 0.63 -153.41
C PHE A 362 -42.60 1.95 -152.79
N GLU A 363 -43.26 3.06 -153.11
CA GLU A 363 -42.96 4.35 -152.47
C GLU A 363 -43.33 4.35 -150.99
N ILE A 364 -44.43 3.67 -150.60
CA ILE A 364 -44.78 3.45 -149.19
C ILE A 364 -43.67 2.67 -148.48
N TYR A 365 -43.18 1.57 -149.06
CA TYR A 365 -42.09 0.78 -148.47
C TYR A 365 -40.83 1.62 -148.25
N LYS A 366 -40.38 2.35 -149.28
CA LYS A 366 -39.21 3.23 -149.19
C LYS A 366 -39.37 4.27 -148.09
N ASN A 367 -40.52 4.95 -148.06
CA ASN A 367 -40.81 5.98 -147.07
C ASN A 367 -40.92 5.38 -145.66
N GLN A 368 -41.59 4.23 -145.49
CA GLN A 368 -41.71 3.55 -144.20
C GLN A 368 -40.36 3.05 -143.67
N TYR A 369 -39.51 2.49 -144.54
CA TYR A 369 -38.17 2.06 -144.15
C TYR A 369 -37.32 3.27 -143.73
N LEU A 370 -37.35 4.35 -144.51
CA LEU A 370 -36.62 5.58 -144.18
C LEU A 370 -37.14 6.22 -142.88
N MET A 371 -38.46 6.26 -142.68
CA MET A 371 -39.08 6.70 -141.43
C MET A 371 -38.67 5.83 -140.25
N SER A 372 -38.55 4.51 -140.41
CA SER A 372 -38.12 3.63 -139.30
C SER A 372 -36.65 3.85 -138.92
N VAL A 373 -35.79 4.13 -139.90
CA VAL A 373 -34.39 4.53 -139.65
C VAL A 373 -34.33 5.89 -138.96
N THR A 374 -35.11 6.89 -139.41
CA THR A 374 -35.18 8.21 -138.75
C THR A 374 -35.70 8.10 -137.32
N ALA A 375 -36.77 7.34 -137.09
CA ALA A 375 -37.31 7.09 -135.74
C ALA A 375 -36.27 6.43 -134.82
N SER A 376 -35.47 5.48 -135.36
CA SER A 376 -34.38 4.85 -134.61
C SER A 376 -33.25 5.83 -134.27
N ILE A 377 -33.00 6.85 -135.11
CA ILE A 377 -32.04 7.93 -134.84
C ILE A 377 -32.58 8.81 -133.72
N GLU A 378 -33.81 9.31 -133.83
CA GLU A 378 -34.46 10.17 -132.84
C GLU A 378 -34.57 9.49 -131.47
N GLU A 379 -34.89 8.20 -131.43
CA GLU A 379 -34.93 7.41 -130.19
C GLU A 379 -33.54 7.37 -129.52
N ASN A 380 -32.48 7.11 -130.30
CA ASN A 380 -31.11 7.07 -129.78
C ASN A 380 -30.59 8.46 -129.39
N GLU A 381 -30.96 9.52 -130.10
CA GLU A 381 -30.63 10.91 -129.73
C GLU A 381 -31.31 11.32 -128.42
N THR A 382 -32.56 10.90 -128.22
CA THR A 382 -33.27 11.09 -126.95
C THR A 382 -32.59 10.36 -125.80
N LYS A 383 -32.18 9.09 -126.01
CA LYS A 383 -31.40 8.32 -125.03
C LYS A 383 -30.06 9.00 -124.73
N LEU A 384 -29.37 9.52 -125.74
CA LEU A 384 -28.10 10.24 -125.58
C LEU A 384 -28.27 11.51 -124.73
N HIS A 385 -29.31 12.31 -124.98
CA HIS A 385 -29.61 13.48 -124.16
C HIS A 385 -29.93 13.13 -122.70
N GLN A 386 -30.67 12.05 -122.47
CA GLN A 386 -30.92 11.54 -121.11
C GLN A 386 -29.62 11.13 -120.40
N LEU A 387 -28.70 10.47 -121.11
CA LEU A 387 -27.41 10.05 -120.56
C LEU A 387 -26.45 11.21 -120.27
N GLN A 388 -26.48 12.30 -121.05
CA GLN A 388 -25.63 13.47 -120.84
C GLN A 388 -25.91 14.17 -119.51
N ASN A 389 -27.17 14.22 -119.08
CA ASN A 389 -27.60 14.78 -117.80
C ASN A 389 -27.10 13.96 -116.58
N LEU A 390 -26.67 12.71 -116.78
CA LEU A 390 -26.13 11.89 -115.68
C LEU A 390 -24.79 12.41 -115.17
N SER A 391 -24.02 13.16 -115.97
CA SER A 391 -22.74 13.74 -115.55
C SER A 391 -22.88 14.69 -114.35
N GLN A 392 -23.89 15.57 -114.38
CA GLN A 392 -24.19 16.50 -113.28
C GLN A 392 -24.70 15.75 -112.04
N GLN A 393 -25.50 14.70 -112.24
CA GLN A 393 -25.97 13.85 -111.13
C GLN A 393 -24.81 13.11 -110.46
N MET A 394 -23.88 12.56 -111.25
CA MET A 394 -22.68 11.91 -110.75
C MET A 394 -21.79 12.87 -109.95
N GLN A 395 -21.59 14.10 -110.43
CA GLN A 395 -20.83 15.12 -109.70
C GLN A 395 -21.51 15.48 -108.37
N THR A 396 -22.84 15.61 -108.36
CA THR A 396 -23.61 15.88 -107.15
C THR A 396 -23.45 14.76 -106.11
N ILE A 397 -23.54 13.49 -106.55
CA ILE A 397 -23.34 12.32 -105.67
C ILE A 397 -21.89 12.25 -105.18
N GLN A 398 -20.91 12.55 -106.02
CA GLN A 398 -19.51 12.60 -105.63
C GLN A 398 -19.26 13.65 -104.55
N ASN A 399 -19.79 14.87 -104.73
CA ASN A 399 -19.72 15.92 -103.72
C ASN A 399 -20.38 15.49 -102.39
N ASN A 400 -21.50 14.76 -102.44
CA ASN A 400 -22.15 14.21 -101.24
C ASN A 400 -21.24 13.20 -100.53
N ILE A 401 -20.58 12.30 -101.26
CA ILE A 401 -19.60 11.34 -100.69
C ILE A 401 -18.47 12.08 -100.00
N ASP A 402 -17.89 13.09 -100.65
CA ASP A 402 -16.75 13.84 -100.13
C ASP A 402 -17.14 14.63 -98.88
N ASN A 403 -18.34 15.24 -98.87
CA ASN A 403 -18.89 15.89 -97.68
C ASN A 403 -19.17 14.88 -96.55
N LEU A 404 -19.73 13.71 -96.82
CA LEU A 404 -19.94 12.68 -95.79
C LEU A 404 -18.62 12.17 -95.18
N LYS A 405 -17.58 12.02 -95.99
CA LYS A 405 -16.23 11.68 -95.50
C LYS A 405 -15.64 12.82 -94.67
N LEU A 406 -15.83 14.06 -95.09
CA LEU A 406 -15.39 15.23 -94.33
C LEU A 406 -16.15 15.36 -93.00
N LEU A 407 -17.43 14.95 -92.95
CA LEU A 407 -18.22 14.88 -91.72
C LEU A 407 -17.70 13.80 -90.78
N GLN A 408 -17.42 12.60 -91.29
CA GLN A 408 -16.77 11.55 -90.52
C GLN A 408 -15.42 12.02 -89.95
N LYS A 409 -14.60 12.68 -90.77
CA LYS A 409 -13.33 13.27 -90.33
C LYS A 409 -13.55 14.35 -89.26
N SER A 410 -14.54 15.22 -89.45
CA SER A 410 -14.88 16.28 -88.48
C SER A 410 -15.21 15.69 -87.11
N ILE A 411 -15.98 14.61 -87.10
CA ILE A 411 -16.35 13.90 -85.87
C ILE A 411 -15.14 13.24 -85.21
N ASN A 412 -14.32 12.52 -85.98
CA ASN A 412 -13.14 11.83 -85.45
C ASN A 412 -12.09 12.80 -84.90
N ASP A 413 -11.86 13.92 -85.60
CA ASP A 413 -10.93 14.97 -85.20
C ASP A 413 -11.53 15.87 -84.10
N ASN A 414 -12.82 15.72 -83.80
CA ASN A 414 -13.60 16.62 -82.96
C ASN A 414 -13.48 18.10 -83.40
N HIS A 415 -13.47 18.35 -84.71
CA HIS A 415 -13.22 19.65 -85.31
C HIS A 415 -14.09 19.86 -86.54
N ASN A 416 -14.86 20.95 -86.59
CA ASN A 416 -15.73 21.25 -87.72
C ASN A 416 -14.93 21.79 -88.93
N TYR A 417 -15.03 21.11 -90.08
CA TYR A 417 -14.43 21.56 -91.34
C TYR A 417 -15.43 22.22 -92.32
N PHE A 418 -16.70 22.38 -91.93
CA PHE A 418 -17.74 22.99 -92.78
C PHE A 418 -18.00 24.45 -92.45
N SER A 419 -18.44 25.23 -93.45
CA SER A 419 -19.01 26.56 -93.22
C SER A 419 -20.38 26.47 -92.53
N SER A 420 -20.76 27.53 -91.81
CA SER A 420 -22.04 27.62 -91.07
C SER A 420 -23.28 27.33 -91.92
N ASP A 421 -23.21 27.63 -93.22
CA ASP A 421 -24.36 27.54 -94.12
C ASP A 421 -24.56 26.13 -94.69
N SER A 422 -23.63 25.20 -94.37
CA SER A 422 -23.68 23.81 -94.82
C SER A 422 -24.67 22.99 -94.00
N SER A 423 -25.45 22.11 -94.65
CA SER A 423 -26.28 21.14 -93.93
C SER A 423 -25.46 20.14 -93.10
N TYR A 424 -24.21 19.86 -93.48
CA TYR A 424 -23.29 18.99 -92.73
C TYR A 424 -22.71 19.67 -91.49
N TYR A 425 -22.67 21.02 -91.47
CA TYR A 425 -22.35 21.78 -90.25
C TYR A 425 -23.39 21.50 -89.17
N ASN A 426 -24.68 21.61 -89.51
CA ASN A 426 -25.76 21.32 -88.56
C ASN A 426 -25.70 19.86 -88.06
N GLN A 427 -25.43 18.90 -88.94
CA GLN A 427 -25.23 17.49 -88.55
C GLN A 427 -24.09 17.31 -87.54
N PHE A 428 -22.95 17.98 -87.74
CA PHE A 428 -21.82 17.94 -86.80
C PHE A 428 -22.20 18.56 -85.46
N ILE A 429 -22.86 19.73 -85.46
CA ILE A 429 -23.28 20.40 -84.22
C ILE A 429 -24.30 19.56 -83.46
N ASP A 430 -25.28 18.96 -84.15
CA ASP A 430 -26.27 18.08 -83.54
C ASP A 430 -25.62 16.87 -82.89
N TYR A 431 -24.64 16.26 -83.57
CA TYR A 431 -23.84 15.17 -83.01
C TYR A 431 -23.14 15.62 -81.72
N GLN A 432 -22.39 16.73 -81.76
CA GLN A 432 -21.65 17.26 -80.62
C GLN A 432 -22.56 17.59 -79.44
N MET A 433 -23.71 18.20 -79.70
CA MET A 433 -24.70 18.50 -78.67
C MET A 433 -25.23 17.23 -78.00
N ASN A 434 -25.54 16.19 -78.78
CA ASN A 434 -26.01 14.90 -78.26
C ASN A 434 -24.95 14.15 -77.45
N ILE A 435 -23.67 14.26 -77.82
CA ILE A 435 -22.54 13.75 -77.04
C ILE A 435 -22.47 14.48 -75.71
N LYS A 436 -22.42 15.83 -75.75
CA LYS A 436 -22.31 16.66 -74.56
C LYS A 436 -23.44 16.40 -73.57
N GLN A 437 -24.70 16.31 -74.03
CA GLN A 437 -25.84 16.00 -73.16
C GLN A 437 -25.69 14.67 -72.41
N ARG A 438 -25.14 13.65 -73.06
CA ARG A 438 -24.92 12.33 -72.45
C ARG A 438 -23.70 12.34 -71.51
N GLU A 439 -22.65 13.07 -71.86
CA GLU A 439 -21.48 13.28 -70.98
C GLU A 439 -21.88 14.05 -69.71
N ASP A 440 -22.70 15.11 -69.85
CA ASP A 440 -23.26 15.86 -68.73
C ASP A 440 -24.14 14.96 -67.84
N LYS A 441 -24.96 14.07 -68.42
CA LYS A 441 -25.74 13.07 -67.67
C LYS A 441 -24.84 12.13 -66.87
N ILE A 442 -23.75 11.62 -67.46
CA ILE A 442 -22.76 10.79 -66.74
C ILE A 442 -22.13 11.57 -65.59
N GLN A 443 -21.73 12.81 -65.83
CA GLN A 443 -21.13 13.66 -64.78
C GLN A 443 -22.10 13.95 -63.64
N GLN A 444 -23.39 14.20 -63.94
CA GLN A 444 -24.43 14.38 -62.94
C GLN A 444 -24.62 13.12 -62.08
N LEU A 445 -24.63 11.94 -62.69
CA LEU A 445 -24.73 10.66 -61.98
C LEU A 445 -23.51 10.42 -61.08
N GLN A 446 -22.29 10.73 -61.56
CA GLN A 446 -21.07 10.65 -60.76
C GLN A 446 -21.11 11.59 -59.55
N ASN A 447 -21.53 12.84 -59.75
CA ASN A 447 -21.67 13.80 -58.65
C ASN A 447 -22.71 13.33 -57.62
N ALA A 448 -23.83 12.78 -58.09
CA ALA A 448 -24.86 12.22 -57.21
C ALA A 448 -24.35 11.02 -56.39
N LEU A 449 -23.53 10.14 -56.99
CA LEU A 449 -22.86 9.05 -56.29
C LEU A 449 -21.93 9.58 -55.21
N THR A 450 -21.08 10.57 -55.51
CA THR A 450 -20.18 11.17 -54.52
C THR A 450 -20.94 11.75 -53.33
N GLN A 451 -22.07 12.43 -53.57
CA GLN A 451 -22.90 12.97 -52.49
C GLN A 451 -23.56 11.87 -51.65
N LYS A 452 -24.10 10.82 -52.28
CA LYS A 452 -24.65 9.66 -51.57
C LYS A 452 -23.59 8.97 -50.71
N TYR A 453 -22.39 8.74 -51.26
CA TYR A 453 -21.26 8.15 -50.56
C TYR A 453 -20.93 8.95 -49.29
N TYR A 454 -20.73 10.27 -49.43
CA TYR A 454 -20.39 11.14 -48.31
C TYR A 454 -21.46 11.13 -47.21
N ASN A 455 -22.74 11.17 -47.58
CA ASN A 455 -23.84 11.16 -46.62
C ASN A 455 -23.90 9.85 -45.81
N VAL A 456 -23.76 8.72 -46.48
CA VAL A 456 -23.83 7.42 -45.80
C VAL A 456 -22.55 7.14 -45.02
N GLU A 457 -21.38 7.53 -45.53
CA GLU A 457 -20.11 7.43 -44.80
C GLU A 457 -20.15 8.21 -43.49
N ASN A 458 -20.65 9.45 -43.50
CA ASN A 458 -20.85 10.23 -42.27
C ASN A 458 -21.82 9.55 -41.30
N ALA A 459 -22.91 8.95 -41.80
CA ALA A 459 -23.84 8.20 -40.96
C ALA A 459 -23.20 6.94 -40.35
N VAL A 460 -22.37 6.21 -41.11
CA VAL A 460 -21.58 5.08 -40.61
C VAL A 460 -20.61 5.54 -39.52
N GLN A 461 -19.91 6.65 -39.75
CA GLN A 461 -18.98 7.19 -38.76
C GLN A 461 -19.69 7.61 -37.48
N SER A 462 -20.81 8.33 -37.59
CA SER A 462 -21.63 8.72 -36.44
C SER A 462 -22.14 7.49 -35.66
N ALA A 463 -22.54 6.41 -36.34
CA ALA A 463 -22.96 5.17 -35.68
C ALA A 463 -21.80 4.44 -34.97
N LYS A 464 -20.59 4.49 -35.53
CA LYS A 464 -19.38 3.97 -34.86
C LYS A 464 -19.03 4.79 -33.63
N ASP A 465 -19.14 6.12 -33.73
CA ASP A 465 -18.87 7.02 -32.61
C ASP A 465 -19.88 6.79 -31.47
N ASP A 466 -21.16 6.56 -31.78
CA ASP A 466 -22.20 6.19 -30.80
C ASP A 466 -21.90 4.85 -30.10
N LEU A 467 -21.44 3.83 -30.85
CA LEU A 467 -20.99 2.56 -30.28
C LEU A 467 -19.83 2.75 -29.29
N ILE A 468 -18.78 3.48 -29.69
CA ILE A 468 -17.61 3.75 -28.86
C ILE A 468 -17.99 4.59 -27.64
N SER A 469 -18.83 5.61 -27.84
CA SER A 469 -19.34 6.48 -26.77
C SER A 469 -20.09 5.66 -25.71
N TYR A 470 -20.99 4.77 -26.12
CA TYR A 470 -21.71 3.89 -25.21
C TYR A 470 -20.78 2.99 -24.40
N GLN A 471 -19.79 2.35 -25.05
CA GLN A 471 -18.78 1.52 -24.37
C GLN A 471 -18.03 2.33 -23.30
N ASN A 472 -17.55 3.51 -23.66
CA ASN A 472 -16.78 4.37 -22.77
C ASN A 472 -17.63 4.88 -21.59
N GLN A 473 -18.86 5.32 -21.83
CA GLN A 473 -19.76 5.79 -20.79
C GLN A 473 -20.12 4.68 -19.80
N TYR A 474 -20.43 3.48 -20.30
CA TYR A 474 -20.73 2.34 -19.45
C TYR A 474 -19.53 1.99 -18.57
N MET A 475 -18.34 1.86 -19.16
CA MET A 475 -17.10 1.54 -18.45
C MET A 475 -16.71 2.62 -17.43
N LEU A 476 -16.91 3.89 -17.75
CA LEU A 476 -16.67 4.99 -16.82
C LEU A 476 -17.62 4.91 -15.62
N SER A 477 -18.91 4.66 -15.84
CA SER A 477 -19.90 4.51 -14.76
C SER A 477 -19.56 3.32 -13.86
N LEU A 478 -19.15 2.18 -14.44
CA LEU A 478 -18.78 0.99 -13.70
C LEU A 478 -17.51 1.22 -12.88
N LYS A 479 -16.50 1.88 -13.46
CA LYS A 479 -15.28 2.27 -12.75
C LYS A 479 -15.58 3.20 -11.58
N SER A 480 -16.39 4.23 -11.80
CA SER A 480 -16.83 5.16 -10.75
C SER A 480 -17.59 4.42 -9.63
N ASN A 481 -18.44 3.45 -9.97
CA ASN A 481 -19.18 2.68 -8.97
C ASN A 481 -18.25 1.79 -8.13
N ILE A 482 -17.24 1.18 -8.76
CA ILE A 482 -16.18 0.43 -8.05
C ILE A 482 -15.43 1.36 -7.10
N GLU A 483 -14.93 2.50 -7.58
CA GLU A 483 -14.17 3.46 -6.77
C GLU A 483 -14.97 3.98 -5.57
N GLN A 484 -16.26 4.31 -5.77
CA GLN A 484 -17.14 4.72 -4.69
C GLN A 484 -17.34 3.63 -3.63
N ASN A 485 -17.51 2.38 -4.03
CA ASN A 485 -17.65 1.26 -3.08
C ASN A 485 -16.32 0.92 -2.40
N GLU A 486 -15.18 1.07 -3.07
CA GLU A 486 -13.85 0.92 -2.46
C GLU A 486 -13.61 2.00 -1.40
N ALA A 487 -13.99 3.25 -1.69
CA ALA A 487 -13.92 4.34 -0.71
C ALA A 487 -14.82 4.08 0.51
N LYS A 488 -16.08 3.67 0.30
CA LYS A 488 -17.00 3.27 1.38
C LYS A 488 -16.45 2.12 2.21
N LEU A 489 -15.89 1.09 1.57
CA LEU A 489 -15.29 -0.03 2.29
C LEU A 489 -14.09 0.41 3.13
N LYS A 490 -13.26 1.31 2.60
CA LYS A 490 -12.11 1.88 3.32
C LYS A 490 -12.55 2.65 4.56
N GLU A 491 -13.59 3.48 4.43
CA GLU A 491 -14.17 4.23 5.56
C GLU A 491 -14.72 3.28 6.64
N ILE A 492 -15.49 2.27 6.25
CA ILE A 492 -16.03 1.27 7.17
C ILE A 492 -14.91 0.49 7.87
N LYS A 493 -13.86 0.09 7.14
CA LYS A 493 -12.69 -0.59 7.72
C LYS A 493 -11.91 0.32 8.68
N ALA A 494 -11.84 1.62 8.41
CA ALA A 494 -11.25 2.57 9.36
C ALA A 494 -12.10 2.67 10.64
N ASN A 495 -13.43 2.69 10.53
CA ASN A 495 -14.34 2.67 11.67
C ASN A 495 -14.21 1.39 12.51
N LEU A 496 -14.03 0.22 11.87
CA LEU A 496 -13.74 -1.04 12.57
C LEU A 496 -12.50 -0.95 13.44
N ASN A 497 -11.43 -0.30 12.95
CA ASN A 497 -10.19 -0.16 13.72
C ASN A 497 -10.33 0.81 14.91
N ASN A 498 -11.25 1.78 14.83
CA ASN A 498 -11.49 2.76 15.89
C ASN A 498 -12.34 2.19 17.04
N VAL A 499 -13.22 1.22 16.75
CA VAL A 499 -14.06 0.59 17.76
C VAL A 499 -13.32 -0.62 18.33
N ASN A 500 -12.79 -0.50 19.54
CA ASN A 500 -11.97 -1.55 20.13
C ASN A 500 -12.49 -1.95 21.52
N VAL A 501 -13.08 -3.16 21.60
CA VAL A 501 -13.58 -3.77 22.85
C VAL A 501 -12.44 -4.06 23.83
N GLU A 502 -11.28 -4.45 23.32
CA GLU A 502 -10.09 -4.71 24.14
C GLU A 502 -9.60 -3.42 24.77
N LYS A 503 -9.58 -2.32 24.01
CA LYS A 503 -9.23 -0.99 24.54
C LYS A 503 -10.22 -0.54 25.61
N PHE A 504 -11.52 -0.61 25.36
CA PHE A 504 -12.53 -0.27 26.38
C PHE A 504 -12.36 -1.08 27.66
N THR A 505 -12.09 -2.39 27.52
CA THR A 505 -11.84 -3.28 28.65
C THR A 505 -10.55 -2.91 29.40
N ALA A 506 -9.47 -2.63 28.67
CA ALA A 506 -8.19 -2.22 29.23
C ALA A 506 -8.27 -0.87 29.96
N ASP A 507 -8.94 0.12 29.37
CA ASP A 507 -9.14 1.44 29.96
C ASP A 507 -9.97 1.33 31.26
N THR A 508 -11.00 0.48 31.28
CA THR A 508 -11.80 0.22 32.49
C THR A 508 -10.98 -0.46 33.58
N ILE A 509 -10.17 -1.47 33.22
CA ILE A 509 -9.28 -2.15 34.16
C ILE A 509 -8.25 -1.18 34.73
N ALA A 510 -7.63 -0.34 33.89
CA ALA A 510 -6.67 0.67 34.33
C ALA A 510 -7.28 1.66 35.34
N GLN A 511 -8.49 2.16 35.08
CA GLN A 511 -9.21 3.00 36.04
C GLN A 511 -9.47 2.30 37.38
N ILE A 512 -9.81 1.01 37.36
CA ILE A 512 -9.98 0.22 38.59
C ILE A 512 -8.64 0.05 39.32
N GLU A 513 -7.55 -0.18 38.58
CA GLU A 513 -6.21 -0.29 39.15
C GLU A 513 -5.73 1.02 39.79
N ASP A 514 -6.00 2.15 39.16
CA ASP A 514 -5.73 3.48 39.74
C ASP A 514 -6.51 3.71 41.04
N ASN A 515 -7.78 3.31 41.08
CA ASN A 515 -8.60 3.39 42.29
C ASN A 515 -8.06 2.47 43.40
N ILE A 516 -7.69 1.23 43.07
CA ILE A 516 -7.06 0.29 44.02
C ILE A 516 -5.79 0.91 44.59
N TYR A 517 -4.93 1.48 43.75
CA TYR A 517 -3.68 2.09 44.18
C TYR A 517 -3.90 3.30 45.11
N SER A 518 -4.86 4.15 44.79
CA SER A 518 -5.25 5.29 45.63
C SER A 518 -5.77 4.83 46.99
N ASP A 519 -6.64 3.82 47.00
CA ASP A 519 -7.25 3.29 48.21
C ASP A 519 -6.25 2.52 49.09
N GLU A 520 -5.31 1.78 48.48
CA GLU A 520 -4.21 1.13 49.18
C GLU A 520 -3.29 2.15 49.87
N LYS A 521 -3.03 3.30 49.23
CA LYS A 521 -2.29 4.40 49.88
C LYS A 521 -3.04 4.97 51.08
N GLU A 522 -4.36 5.11 50.99
CA GLU A 522 -5.19 5.58 52.09
C GLU A 522 -5.20 4.57 53.25
N ILE A 523 -5.26 3.28 52.96
CA ILE A 523 -5.11 2.19 53.94
C ILE A 523 -3.78 2.31 54.70
N GLU A 524 -2.66 2.49 53.99
CA GLU A 524 -1.35 2.63 54.64
C GLU A 524 -1.28 3.89 55.53
N LYS A 525 -1.92 4.99 55.12
CA LYS A 525 -2.04 6.19 55.95
C LYS A 525 -2.87 5.92 57.22
N LEU A 526 -4.03 5.28 57.10
CA LEU A 526 -4.89 4.95 58.24
C LEU A 526 -4.20 3.97 59.21
N LYS A 527 -3.43 3.00 58.70
CA LYS A 527 -2.62 2.10 59.54
C LYS A 527 -1.57 2.87 60.34
N ALA A 528 -0.87 3.83 59.71
CA ALA A 528 0.10 4.67 60.40
C ALA A 528 -0.56 5.54 61.48
N GLU A 529 -1.72 6.14 61.19
CA GLU A 529 -2.50 6.90 62.18
C GLU A 529 -2.96 6.02 63.36
N LEU A 530 -3.45 4.81 63.09
CA LEU A 530 -3.79 3.82 64.13
C LEU A 530 -2.59 3.42 64.98
N GLN A 531 -1.43 3.21 64.36
CA GLN A 531 -0.20 2.90 65.09
C GLN A 531 0.20 4.05 66.02
N ASN A 532 0.11 5.29 65.55
CA ASN A 532 0.40 6.46 66.37
C ASN A 532 -0.56 6.57 67.55
N ILE A 533 -1.88 6.40 67.35
CA ILE A 533 -2.85 6.43 68.46
C ILE A 533 -2.59 5.30 69.47
N ASN A 534 -2.22 4.10 69.02
CA ASN A 534 -1.89 3.01 69.94
C ASN A 534 -0.65 3.36 70.80
N LEU A 535 0.37 3.97 70.20
CA LEU A 535 1.54 4.45 70.95
C LEU A 535 1.16 5.57 71.93
N GLU A 536 0.28 6.49 71.53
CA GLU A 536 -0.23 7.52 72.42
C GLU A 536 -0.96 6.91 73.62
N ILE A 537 -1.86 5.93 73.42
CA ILE A 537 -2.58 5.24 74.50
C ILE A 537 -1.62 4.54 75.48
N GLU A 538 -0.52 3.94 75.00
CA GLU A 538 0.47 3.32 75.88
C GLU A 538 1.09 4.29 76.89
N ASP A 539 1.24 5.57 76.53
CA ASP A 539 1.78 6.60 77.43
C ASP A 539 0.81 7.02 78.55
N TYR A 540 -0.48 6.67 78.46
CA TYR A 540 -1.49 6.87 79.52
C TYR A 540 -1.52 5.74 80.56
N ILE A 541 -0.78 4.65 80.33
CA ILE A 541 -0.67 3.51 81.26
C ILE A 541 0.74 3.50 81.87
N ILE A 542 0.86 4.01 83.09
CA ILE A 542 2.15 4.16 83.74
C ILE A 542 2.49 2.85 84.43
N LYS A 543 3.63 2.25 84.06
CA LYS A 543 4.06 0.93 84.53
C LYS A 543 5.38 1.00 85.30
N SER A 544 5.61 0.01 86.16
CA SER A 544 6.87 -0.13 86.88
C SER A 544 8.03 -0.56 85.98
N PRO A 545 9.21 0.11 86.00
CA PRO A 545 10.40 -0.31 85.25
C PRO A 545 11.21 -1.43 85.93
N ALA A 546 10.99 -1.72 87.22
CA ALA A 546 11.78 -2.68 88.00
C ALA A 546 10.98 -3.29 89.18
N ASP A 547 11.50 -4.36 89.77
CA ASP A 547 10.94 -4.95 90.99
C ASP A 547 11.36 -4.11 92.21
N GLY A 548 10.44 -3.78 93.10
CA GLY A 548 10.78 -3.00 94.28
C GLY A 548 9.58 -2.56 95.11
N LYS A 549 9.87 -1.81 96.16
CA LYS A 549 8.88 -1.18 97.03
C LYS A 549 8.58 0.23 96.55
N ILE A 550 7.30 0.56 96.45
CA ILE A 550 6.83 1.88 96.08
C ILE A 550 7.02 2.85 97.23
N ASP A 551 7.50 4.03 96.89
CA ASP A 551 7.58 5.24 97.71
C ASP A 551 6.86 6.35 96.93
N MET A 552 5.65 6.71 97.36
CA MET A 552 4.87 7.75 96.67
C MET A 552 5.47 9.13 96.93
N ILE A 553 6.00 9.77 95.88
CA ILE A 553 6.48 11.17 95.95
C ILE A 553 5.27 12.11 96.02
N THR A 554 4.27 11.84 95.18
CA THR A 554 3.05 12.63 95.09
C THR A 554 1.86 11.75 95.41
N SER A 555 1.12 12.08 96.48
CA SER A 555 -0.13 11.41 96.79
C SER A 555 -1.18 11.82 95.76
N ILE A 556 -1.74 10.83 95.07
CA ILE A 556 -2.81 11.02 94.08
C ILE A 556 -4.07 10.25 94.49
N LYS A 557 -5.20 10.77 94.03
CA LYS A 557 -6.51 10.12 94.10
C LYS A 557 -7.08 9.99 92.69
N GLU A 558 -7.99 9.05 92.52
CA GLU A 558 -8.80 8.96 91.32
C GLU A 558 -9.55 10.29 91.13
N GLY A 559 -9.49 10.84 89.92
CA GLY A 559 -10.03 12.15 89.56
C GLY A 559 -9.04 13.32 89.62
N ASP A 560 -7.84 13.14 90.18
CA ASP A 560 -6.83 14.22 90.24
C ASP A 560 -6.26 14.53 88.85
N LEU A 561 -6.11 15.82 88.54
CA LEU A 561 -5.44 16.28 87.33
C LEU A 561 -3.92 16.27 87.53
N ILE A 562 -3.21 15.47 86.73
CA ILE A 562 -1.75 15.36 86.78
C ILE A 562 -1.12 15.88 85.51
N GLN A 563 -0.03 16.65 85.65
CA GLN A 563 0.70 17.26 84.54
C GLN A 563 1.83 16.36 84.06
N SER A 564 2.16 16.45 82.77
CA SER A 564 3.37 15.84 82.21
C SER A 564 4.63 16.39 82.89
N GLY A 565 5.61 15.52 83.13
CA GLY A 565 6.87 15.81 83.82
C GLY A 565 6.80 15.70 85.35
N LEU A 566 5.61 15.60 85.95
CA LEU A 566 5.46 15.51 87.40
C LEU A 566 5.96 14.14 87.92
N GLU A 567 6.84 14.15 88.91
CA GLU A 567 7.36 12.94 89.56
C GLU A 567 6.32 12.38 90.54
N MET A 568 5.85 11.16 90.27
CA MET A 568 4.70 10.58 90.98
C MET A 568 5.13 9.53 91.98
N VAL A 569 5.97 8.60 91.54
CA VAL A 569 6.34 7.41 92.29
C VAL A 569 7.84 7.21 92.19
N LYS A 570 8.43 6.90 93.33
CA LYS A 570 9.78 6.38 93.46
C LYS A 570 9.70 4.88 93.74
N ILE A 571 10.49 4.08 93.05
CA ILE A 571 10.60 2.64 93.32
C ILE A 571 11.96 2.38 93.93
N ILE A 572 11.95 1.90 95.18
CA ILE A 572 13.12 1.48 95.92
C ILE A 572 13.33 -0.01 95.67
N PRO A 573 14.41 -0.42 94.99
CA PRO A 573 14.65 -1.83 94.69
C PRO A 573 14.85 -2.66 95.97
N ASP A 574 14.24 -3.84 96.04
CA ASP A 574 14.39 -4.76 97.19
C ASP A 574 15.82 -5.29 97.36
N ASN A 575 16.64 -5.24 96.31
CA ASN A 575 18.01 -5.74 96.31
C ASN A 575 18.94 -4.73 95.62
N PRO A 576 19.53 -3.77 96.37
CA PRO A 576 20.39 -2.76 95.76
C PRO A 576 21.70 -3.40 95.28
N GLU A 577 22.05 -3.12 94.04
CA GLU A 577 23.35 -3.52 93.49
C GLU A 577 24.46 -2.72 94.19
N TYR A 578 25.42 -3.40 94.85
CA TYR A 578 26.54 -2.73 95.52
C TYR A 578 27.69 -2.42 94.54
N ARG A 579 28.35 -1.28 94.77
CA ARG A 579 29.57 -0.83 94.11
C ARG A 579 30.60 -0.44 95.19
N VAL A 580 31.88 -0.54 94.87
CA VAL A 580 32.95 -0.09 95.75
C VAL A 580 33.55 1.18 95.16
N LYS A 581 33.61 2.23 95.96
CA LYS A 581 34.36 3.43 95.62
C LYS A 581 35.80 3.27 96.09
N LEU A 582 36.72 3.20 95.15
CA LEU A 582 38.15 2.97 95.35
C LEU A 582 38.93 4.28 95.28
N TYR A 583 39.96 4.39 96.10
CA TYR A 583 40.94 5.47 96.13
C TYR A 583 42.30 4.91 95.72
N ILE A 584 42.65 5.09 94.45
CA ILE A 584 43.87 4.56 93.85
C ILE A 584 44.99 5.59 94.03
N PRO A 585 46.14 5.22 94.62
CA PRO A 585 47.29 6.13 94.72
C PRO A 585 47.77 6.60 93.35
N ASN A 586 48.15 7.87 93.20
CA ASN A 586 48.63 8.41 91.93
C ASN A 586 49.82 7.63 91.33
N LYS A 587 50.72 7.11 92.17
CA LYS A 587 51.86 6.30 91.70
C LYS A 587 51.47 5.01 90.94
N ASP A 588 50.27 4.48 91.20
CA ASP A 588 49.84 3.18 90.68
C ASP A 588 48.77 3.32 89.58
N ILE A 589 48.25 4.53 89.31
CA ILE A 589 47.14 4.76 88.37
C ILE A 589 47.43 4.28 86.94
N ALA A 590 48.68 4.39 86.48
CA ALA A 590 49.10 3.97 85.15
C ALA A 590 48.85 2.47 84.90
N ASN A 591 48.83 1.67 85.97
CA ASN A 591 48.65 0.22 85.92
C ASN A 591 47.18 -0.22 86.13
N VAL A 592 46.28 0.74 86.37
CA VAL A 592 44.87 0.48 86.64
C VAL A 592 44.00 0.83 85.43
N LYS A 593 43.16 -0.11 84.98
CA LYS A 593 42.26 0.05 83.84
C LYS A 593 40.86 -0.47 84.16
N ILE A 594 39.86 0.14 83.53
CA ILE A 594 38.48 -0.38 83.51
C ILE A 594 38.53 -1.81 82.95
N GLY A 595 37.84 -2.72 83.63
CA GLY A 595 37.77 -4.14 83.30
C GLY A 595 38.72 -5.06 84.07
N GLN A 596 39.64 -4.52 84.88
CA GLN A 596 40.53 -5.35 85.70
C GLN A 596 39.78 -6.01 86.86
N LYS A 597 40.12 -7.28 87.11
CA LYS A 597 39.59 -8.03 88.26
C LYS A 597 40.21 -7.53 89.56
N ILE A 598 39.38 -7.48 90.58
CA ILE A 598 39.73 -7.03 91.92
C ILE A 598 39.43 -8.13 92.92
N LYS A 599 40.34 -8.32 93.87
CA LYS A 599 40.09 -9.09 95.09
C LYS A 599 39.99 -8.14 96.27
N TYR A 600 38.92 -8.25 97.04
CA TYR A 600 38.65 -7.39 98.19
C TYR A 600 38.94 -8.10 99.50
N HIS A 601 39.74 -7.45 100.33
CA HIS A 601 39.92 -7.79 101.74
C HIS A 601 39.08 -6.82 102.57
N ILE A 602 38.03 -7.32 103.21
CA ILE A 602 37.15 -6.48 104.03
C ILE A 602 37.77 -6.32 105.41
N LEU A 603 38.07 -5.10 105.84
CA LEU A 603 38.77 -4.89 107.12
C LEU A 603 37.97 -5.41 108.32
N ALA A 604 36.64 -5.34 108.26
CA ALA A 604 35.74 -5.83 109.31
C ALA A 604 35.56 -7.35 109.32
N LEU A 605 35.98 -8.05 108.26
CA LEU A 605 35.87 -9.51 108.11
C LEU A 605 37.25 -10.06 107.70
N PRO A 606 38.10 -10.45 108.66
CA PRO A 606 39.46 -10.90 108.38
C PRO A 606 39.48 -11.98 107.29
N TYR A 607 40.19 -11.71 106.19
CA TYR A 607 40.20 -12.57 105.01
C TYR A 607 40.74 -13.98 105.31
N GLN A 608 41.59 -14.14 106.32
CA GLN A 608 42.10 -15.44 106.77
C GLN A 608 41.01 -16.36 107.32
N GLU A 609 39.91 -15.78 107.83
CA GLU A 609 38.76 -16.51 108.37
C GLU A 609 37.61 -16.61 107.38
N TYR A 610 37.24 -15.50 106.72
CA TYR A 610 36.02 -15.37 105.91
C TYR A 610 36.23 -15.43 104.39
N GLY A 611 37.49 -15.39 103.91
CA GLY A 611 37.81 -15.36 102.49
C GLY A 611 37.78 -13.96 101.86
N GLU A 612 37.80 -13.91 100.53
CA GLU A 612 37.88 -12.68 99.73
C GLU A 612 36.64 -12.55 98.84
N LEU A 613 36.21 -11.31 98.57
CA LEU A 613 35.22 -11.05 97.52
C LEU A 613 35.88 -10.59 96.23
N SER A 614 35.22 -10.87 95.11
CA SER A 614 35.71 -10.46 93.79
C SER A 614 34.87 -9.33 93.22
N GLY A 615 35.47 -8.57 92.30
CA GLY A 615 34.78 -7.55 91.51
C GLY A 615 35.62 -7.10 90.32
N GLU A 616 35.16 -6.05 89.65
CA GLU A 616 35.77 -5.51 88.43
C GLU A 616 35.65 -3.99 88.40
N ILE A 617 36.69 -3.30 87.91
CA ILE A 617 36.64 -1.84 87.75
C ILE A 617 35.69 -1.48 86.61
N VAL A 618 34.63 -0.74 86.92
CA VAL A 618 33.62 -0.31 85.93
C VAL A 618 33.79 1.14 85.51
N LYS A 619 34.40 1.97 86.35
CA LYS A 619 34.61 3.38 86.07
C LYS A 619 35.90 3.86 86.74
N LEU A 620 36.64 4.71 86.04
CA LEU A 620 37.85 5.35 86.54
C LEU A 620 37.74 6.85 86.28
N SER A 621 37.98 7.68 87.31
CA SER A 621 38.01 9.14 87.13
C SER A 621 39.20 9.54 86.26
N ILE A 622 39.00 10.53 85.40
CA ILE A 622 40.03 11.04 84.50
C ILE A 622 40.98 11.98 85.25
N ASP A 623 40.49 12.62 86.32
CA ASP A 623 41.19 13.59 87.15
C ASP A 623 41.56 13.01 88.52
N SER A 624 42.75 13.39 89.01
CA SER A 624 43.16 13.11 90.38
C SER A 624 42.54 14.11 91.35
N ARG A 625 42.17 13.66 92.55
CA ARG A 625 41.80 14.53 93.68
C ARG A 625 42.94 14.61 94.71
N LEU A 626 43.11 15.78 95.31
CA LEU A 626 44.08 16.02 96.38
C LEU A 626 43.46 15.65 97.73
N ASP A 627 44.11 14.75 98.47
CA ASP A 627 43.77 14.51 99.87
C ASP A 627 44.29 15.68 100.73
N LYS A 628 43.37 16.44 101.33
CA LYS A 628 43.67 17.64 102.12
C LYS A 628 44.43 17.35 103.42
N GLN A 629 44.46 16.10 103.90
CA GLN A 629 45.15 15.73 105.13
C GLN A 629 46.55 15.13 104.89
N SER A 630 46.72 14.29 103.87
CA SER A 630 48.01 13.68 103.54
C SER A 630 48.84 14.47 102.51
N GLY A 631 48.22 15.39 101.76
CA GLY A 631 48.87 16.16 100.69
C GLY A 631 49.16 15.34 99.42
N LEU A 632 48.72 14.08 99.35
CA LEU A 632 48.92 13.19 98.21
C LEU A 632 47.70 13.20 97.28
N ASN A 633 47.96 13.07 95.97
CA ASN A 633 46.90 12.90 94.97
C ASN A 633 46.47 11.42 94.88
N TYR A 634 45.17 11.20 94.71
CA TYR A 634 44.57 9.89 94.41
C TYR A 634 43.55 10.00 93.28
N TYR A 635 43.26 8.89 92.62
CA TYR A 635 42.20 8.76 91.64
C TYR A 635 41.03 7.99 92.23
N GLU A 636 39.81 8.41 91.90
CA GLU A 636 38.62 7.66 92.28
C GLU A 636 38.28 6.63 91.20
N ALA A 637 37.99 5.40 91.60
CA ALA A 637 37.39 4.40 90.72
C ALA A 637 36.12 3.83 91.33
N GLU A 638 35.19 3.39 90.49
CA GLU A 638 34.06 2.58 90.90
C GLU A 638 34.27 1.16 90.38
N ALA A 639 34.01 0.19 91.24
CA ALA A 639 34.13 -1.21 90.91
C ALA A 639 32.91 -1.99 91.39
N THR A 640 32.62 -3.11 90.73
CA THR A 640 31.62 -4.07 91.20
C THR A 640 32.14 -4.80 92.44
N ILE A 641 31.23 -5.39 93.21
CA ILE A 641 31.56 -6.35 94.26
C ILE A 641 30.50 -7.42 94.27
N ASP A 642 30.94 -8.68 94.35
CA ASP A 642 30.05 -9.82 94.50
C ASP A 642 29.26 -9.68 95.82
N ASN A 643 27.93 -9.51 95.72
CA ASN A 643 27.03 -9.47 96.87
C ASN A 643 26.70 -10.91 97.34
N LYS A 644 27.72 -11.64 97.80
CA LYS A 644 27.61 -13.02 98.30
C LYS A 644 27.91 -13.07 99.80
N PRO A 645 27.21 -13.92 100.58
CA PRO A 645 27.53 -14.14 101.98
C PRO A 645 28.92 -14.79 102.14
N LEU A 646 29.67 -14.35 103.15
CA LEU A 646 30.96 -14.93 103.53
C LEU A 646 30.80 -15.83 104.75
N TYR A 647 31.54 -16.94 104.79
CA TYR A 647 31.45 -17.96 105.84
C TYR A 647 32.82 -18.22 106.46
N ASN A 648 32.91 -18.26 107.79
CA ASN A 648 34.13 -18.69 108.47
C ASN A 648 34.23 -20.22 108.58
N ARG A 649 35.39 -20.73 109.04
CA ARG A 649 35.62 -22.17 109.27
C ARG A 649 34.64 -22.84 110.26
N LYS A 650 33.87 -22.06 111.02
CA LYS A 650 32.82 -22.55 111.95
C LYS A 650 31.41 -22.52 111.34
N GLY A 651 31.26 -22.04 110.09
CA GLY A 651 29.98 -21.94 109.39
C GLY A 651 29.16 -20.69 109.69
N GLU A 652 29.72 -19.69 110.38
CA GLU A 652 29.01 -18.44 110.67
C GLU A 652 28.95 -17.54 109.43
N GLU A 653 27.74 -17.15 109.03
CA GLU A 653 27.48 -16.25 107.91
C GLU A 653 27.68 -14.77 108.29
N LYS A 654 28.40 -14.03 107.46
CA LYS A 654 28.49 -12.58 107.51
C LYS A 654 28.27 -11.98 106.12
N ASN A 655 27.39 -10.99 106.04
CA ASN A 655 27.10 -10.22 104.83
C ASN A 655 27.85 -8.89 104.85
N ILE A 656 28.24 -8.43 103.67
CA ILE A 656 28.80 -7.08 103.50
C ILE A 656 27.72 -6.03 103.76
N LYS A 657 28.14 -4.90 104.32
CA LYS A 657 27.26 -3.75 104.58
C LYS A 657 27.83 -2.51 103.93
N VAL A 658 26.95 -1.61 103.50
CA VAL A 658 27.31 -0.27 103.05
C VAL A 658 28.13 0.42 104.15
N GLY A 659 29.21 1.07 103.73
CA GLY A 659 30.14 1.75 104.63
C GLY A 659 31.30 0.90 105.16
N MET A 660 31.32 -0.42 104.94
CA MET A 660 32.50 -1.24 105.26
C MET A 660 33.70 -0.80 104.40
N ILE A 661 34.86 -0.69 105.05
CA ILE A 661 36.14 -0.38 104.39
C ILE A 661 36.71 -1.68 103.82
N VAL A 662 37.17 -1.62 102.59
CA VAL A 662 37.83 -2.72 101.90
C VAL A 662 39.21 -2.28 101.40
N GLU A 663 40.18 -3.18 101.48
CA GLU A 663 41.42 -3.08 100.73
C GLU A 663 41.22 -3.87 99.42
N ALA A 664 41.24 -3.15 98.30
CA ALA A 664 41.09 -3.70 96.97
C ALA A 664 42.47 -4.01 96.38
N HIS A 665 42.67 -5.25 95.98
CA HIS A 665 43.85 -5.69 95.25
C HIS A 665 43.45 -5.82 93.79
N VAL A 666 43.76 -4.80 93.00
CA VAL A 666 43.54 -4.78 91.56
C VAL A 666 44.59 -5.66 90.92
N ILE A 667 44.15 -6.70 90.21
CA ILE A 667 45.02 -7.66 89.55
C ILE A 667 45.60 -7.01 88.29
N GLY A 668 46.90 -6.72 88.33
CA GLY A 668 47.66 -6.17 87.21
C GLY A 668 48.14 -7.25 86.25
N HIS A 669 49.19 -6.92 85.47
CA HIS A 669 49.82 -7.89 84.57
C HIS A 669 50.85 -8.77 85.29
N ARG A 670 51.25 -9.86 84.62
CA ARG A 670 52.34 -10.73 85.05
C ARG A 670 53.62 -10.31 84.37
N GLU A 671 54.72 -10.28 85.12
CA GLU A 671 56.06 -10.05 84.57
C GLU A 671 56.97 -11.25 84.86
N LYS A 672 57.91 -11.51 83.95
CA LYS A 672 58.94 -12.54 84.19
C LYS A 672 59.82 -12.13 85.37
N MET A 673 60.09 -13.07 86.26
CA MET A 673 60.91 -12.87 87.45
C MET A 673 62.31 -12.32 87.09
N LEU A 674 62.82 -12.68 85.91
CA LEU A 674 64.06 -12.13 85.34
C LEU A 674 64.03 -10.62 85.19
N TYR A 675 62.94 -10.03 84.69
CA TYR A 675 62.86 -8.58 84.51
C TYR A 675 62.87 -7.85 85.84
N TYR A 676 62.08 -8.33 86.80
CA TYR A 676 62.06 -7.75 88.15
C TYR A 676 63.45 -7.81 88.83
N LEU A 677 64.18 -8.92 88.68
CA LEU A 677 65.54 -9.03 89.24
C LEU A 677 66.53 -8.11 88.53
N LEU A 678 66.44 -7.96 87.20
CA LEU A 678 67.28 -7.03 86.45
C LEU A 678 67.02 -5.58 86.85
N GLU A 679 65.76 -5.22 87.10
CA GLU A 679 65.37 -3.88 87.57
C GLU A 679 65.89 -3.61 89.00
N GLN A 680 65.72 -4.56 89.93
CA GLN A 680 66.27 -4.44 91.29
C GLN A 680 67.82 -4.39 91.33
N LEU A 681 68.49 -4.95 90.32
CA LEU A 681 69.94 -4.91 90.17
C LEU A 681 70.43 -3.70 89.36
N ASN A 682 69.54 -2.81 88.89
CA ASN A 682 69.86 -1.68 88.00
C ASN A 682 70.62 -2.11 86.72
N LEU A 683 70.32 -3.29 86.18
CA LEU A 683 70.94 -3.83 84.97
C LEU A 683 70.08 -3.65 83.72
N LYS A 684 68.95 -2.96 83.85
CA LYS A 684 68.03 -2.60 82.79
C LYS A 684 67.42 -1.25 83.14
N ASP A 685 67.52 -0.29 82.21
CA ASP A 685 66.82 0.99 82.29
C ASP A 685 65.32 0.83 81.98
#